data_AF-A0A957F8D6-F1
#
_entry.id   AF-A0A957F8D6-F1
#
_cell.length_a   1.000
_cell.length_b   1.000
_cell.length_c   1.000
_cell.angle_alpha   90.00
_cell.angle_beta   90.00
_cell.angle_gamma   90.00
#
_symmetry.space_group_name_H-M   'P 1'
#
loop_
_entity.id
_entity.type
_entity.pdbx_description
1 polymer ?
#
loop_
_entity_poly.entity_id
_entity_poly.type
_entity_poly.pdbx_seq_one_letter_code
_entity_poly.pdbx_strand_id
1 'polypeptide(L)'
;MKAFNKVGFHTSVGGNPTGIGDWMRALDAADIPFFVKAADAMTGLFDAQQIVRARGGAVPHVLAYRRSIPAPDGGVPPSGNPDVPDYNKEPEAAAADHWAWHKSLLPPELDPKLVWIETINELRKEVVWADWIGKFAFHHAQMAMADGYRFSAFGYSTGTPDDGAWETDGMLQFLELCAQHPDDVSVSLHEYSLKTDDIWFLRGDHVGRFQKVFDTCDRHKIARPKVLITEWGWTHERVPAPEEAIRHIQEVGELYGRYPEILGAAIWYLGPGFGGIANLAQRLIKPVTDFTLSHTFDLPGEVPVAPPPPPPVVVEEPRVVGEANGRFIKDVTILDDTVLTAGDSYTKTWRVENSGEMAWGAGFKLLFVGGTQMHDATSLDVPATAPGEQVNISIPMHVPEAPGTHFSDWRFQDTQGRQFGDILYVRIVSQPPIVVPHGVSDAAFVADVTIPDDTQLATETAFTKTWRVRNSGTRPWGSGFRLDFIGGTNMASRNSVPLPAAAPGQTVEISIEMRAPAAPGMYFADWRMKDEHGNPFGEMVYLRIVVPSPAGASLASPLSQRDPLWAGQRLGHAGSPKTIGEWGCLLTCFAMVANTYGRAVTPAQLNHALLSRGGFIDGYLTKWNGLSNVYTDIIYHGKVEMSPALLNRIDSSLAQGNPVSVLVDFTRDTPYTDNDQHWVLIVGKDGE
;
A
#
# COMPACT_ATOMS: atom_id res chain seq x y z
N MET A 1 -9.00 41.48 8.88
CA MET A 1 -10.14 40.59 8.60
C MET A 1 -10.39 39.74 9.82
N LYS A 2 -11.64 39.54 10.23
CA LYS A 2 -11.96 38.56 11.29
C LYS A 2 -11.98 37.16 10.68
N ALA A 3 -11.24 36.23 11.26
CA ALA A 3 -11.24 34.82 10.87
C ALA A 3 -11.70 33.94 12.03
N PHE A 4 -12.45 32.88 11.72
CA PHE A 4 -12.86 31.87 12.69
C PHE A 4 -11.80 30.78 12.83
N ASN A 5 -11.85 30.05 13.95
CA ASN A 5 -11.12 28.80 14.09
C ASN A 5 -11.56 27.80 13.00
N LYS A 6 -10.60 27.29 12.25
CA LYS A 6 -10.81 26.31 11.17
C LYS A 6 -10.50 24.87 11.61
N VAL A 7 -10.07 24.67 12.86
CA VAL A 7 -9.80 23.36 13.42
C VAL A 7 -11.12 22.70 13.84
N GLY A 8 -11.47 21.63 13.13
CA GLY A 8 -12.61 20.76 13.40
C GLY A 8 -12.16 19.34 13.73
N PHE A 9 -12.96 18.34 13.34
CA PHE A 9 -12.79 16.96 13.80
C PHE A 9 -12.78 15.97 12.65
N HIS A 10 -11.90 14.99 12.76
CA HIS A 10 -12.01 13.76 12.00
C HIS A 10 -13.12 12.87 12.60
N THR A 11 -13.66 11.95 11.81
CA THR A 11 -14.69 10.90 11.87
C THR A 11 -14.31 9.44 11.54
N SER A 12 -14.60 8.37 12.30
CA SER A 12 -14.35 6.98 11.84
C SER A 12 -15.12 5.88 12.60
N VAL A 13 -14.95 4.61 12.17
CA VAL A 13 -15.53 3.39 12.77
C VAL A 13 -14.89 3.13 14.15
N GLY A 14 -15.72 2.90 15.17
CA GLY A 14 -15.29 2.43 16.49
C GLY A 14 -14.60 3.47 17.40
N GLY A 15 -14.74 4.76 17.09
CA GLY A 15 -14.60 5.85 18.07
C GLY A 15 -15.91 6.16 18.80
N ASN A 16 -15.87 7.01 19.84
CA ASN A 16 -17.07 7.55 20.47
C ASN A 16 -17.35 8.96 19.89
N PRO A 17 -18.29 9.12 18.94
CA PRO A 17 -18.57 10.41 18.30
C PRO A 17 -19.48 11.32 19.15
N THR A 18 -19.76 10.95 20.40
CA THR A 18 -20.68 11.72 21.27
C THR A 18 -20.17 13.15 21.41
N GLY A 19 -21.04 14.11 21.08
CA GLY A 19 -20.76 15.55 21.10
C GLY A 19 -20.44 16.18 19.75
N ILE A 20 -20.03 15.41 18.72
CA ILE A 20 -19.73 15.97 17.38
C ILE A 20 -20.97 16.61 16.75
N GLY A 21 -22.14 15.96 16.86
CA GLY A 21 -23.41 16.53 16.37
C GLY A 21 -23.78 17.84 17.06
N ASP A 22 -23.56 17.93 18.38
CA ASP A 22 -23.88 19.14 19.15
C ASP A 22 -22.91 20.28 18.82
N TRP A 23 -21.62 19.97 18.65
CA TRP A 23 -20.61 20.90 18.17
C TRP A 23 -21.00 21.49 16.80
N MET A 24 -21.34 20.65 15.81
CA MET A 24 -21.73 21.12 14.47
C MET A 24 -22.97 22.03 14.52
N ARG A 25 -23.99 21.64 15.27
CA ARG A 25 -25.23 22.45 15.43
C ARG A 25 -24.96 23.77 16.14
N ALA A 26 -24.09 23.78 17.15
CA ALA A 26 -23.77 24.99 17.90
C ALA A 26 -23.01 26.00 17.03
N LEU A 27 -22.05 25.53 16.21
CA LEU A 27 -21.30 26.38 15.29
C LEU A 27 -22.20 26.91 14.16
N ASP A 28 -23.02 26.05 13.53
CA ASP A 28 -23.97 26.50 12.51
C ASP A 28 -24.95 27.54 13.05
N ALA A 29 -25.53 27.32 14.24
CA ALA A 29 -26.42 28.28 14.88
C ALA A 29 -25.76 29.64 15.19
N ALA A 30 -24.43 29.69 15.25
CA ALA A 30 -23.64 30.90 15.44
C ALA A 30 -23.07 31.48 14.13
N ASP A 31 -23.48 30.96 12.97
CA ASP A 31 -22.97 31.31 11.63
C ASP A 31 -21.46 31.06 11.47
N ILE A 32 -20.91 30.08 12.19
CA ILE A 32 -19.50 29.71 12.15
C ILE A 32 -19.32 28.43 11.32
N PRO A 33 -18.46 28.44 10.28
CA PRO A 33 -18.16 27.23 9.52
C PRO A 33 -17.47 26.16 10.38
N PHE A 34 -17.90 24.89 10.25
CA PHE A 34 -17.16 23.75 10.77
C PHE A 34 -16.49 22.97 9.62
N PHE A 35 -15.45 22.22 9.97
CA PHE A 35 -14.84 21.23 9.07
C PHE A 35 -14.92 19.84 9.69
N VAL A 36 -15.56 18.90 9.00
CA VAL A 36 -15.63 17.50 9.40
C VAL A 36 -15.08 16.60 8.30
N LYS A 37 -14.18 15.70 8.69
CA LYS A 37 -13.60 14.70 7.80
C LYS A 37 -14.00 13.32 8.28
N ALA A 38 -14.60 12.49 7.44
CA ALA A 38 -14.96 11.12 7.80
C ALA A 38 -14.14 10.09 7.01
N ALA A 39 -13.74 8.99 7.67
CA ALA A 39 -13.12 7.82 7.05
C ALA A 39 -13.88 6.55 7.41
N ASP A 40 -14.19 5.72 6.41
CA ASP A 40 -14.83 4.39 6.50
C ASP A 40 -16.25 4.35 7.09
N ALA A 41 -16.69 5.39 7.78
CA ALA A 41 -18.01 5.53 8.34
C ALA A 41 -18.65 6.86 7.93
N MET A 42 -19.97 6.86 7.77
CA MET A 42 -20.77 8.08 7.55
C MET A 42 -21.10 8.82 8.87
N THR A 43 -20.60 8.33 10.00
CA THR A 43 -20.79 8.92 11.33
C THR A 43 -20.37 10.39 11.33
N GLY A 44 -21.24 11.30 11.75
CA GLY A 44 -21.00 12.75 11.73
C GLY A 44 -21.21 13.39 10.34
N LEU A 45 -20.82 12.70 9.27
CA LEU A 45 -20.97 13.22 7.90
C LEU A 45 -22.44 13.28 7.45
N PHE A 46 -23.27 12.33 7.87
CA PHE A 46 -24.71 12.36 7.58
C PHE A 46 -25.39 13.60 8.18
N ASP A 47 -25.15 13.85 9.47
CA ASP A 47 -25.67 15.02 10.20
C ASP A 47 -25.16 16.33 9.57
N ALA A 48 -23.87 16.39 9.23
CA ALA A 48 -23.26 17.56 8.61
C ALA A 48 -23.96 17.95 7.29
N GLN A 49 -24.23 16.97 6.42
CA GLN A 49 -24.95 17.22 5.17
C GLN A 49 -26.37 17.72 5.41
N GLN A 50 -27.07 17.22 6.44
CA GLN A 50 -28.39 17.71 6.82
C GLN A 50 -28.35 19.16 7.30
N ILE A 51 -27.36 19.52 8.11
CA ILE A 51 -27.15 20.89 8.60
C ILE A 51 -26.94 21.85 7.41
N VAL A 52 -26.05 21.50 6.48
CA VAL A 52 -25.80 22.29 5.26
C VAL A 52 -27.08 22.48 4.46
N ARG A 53 -27.84 21.40 4.21
CA ARG A 53 -29.08 21.43 3.43
C ARG A 53 -30.18 22.26 4.10
N ALA A 54 -30.30 22.17 5.43
CA ALA A 54 -31.34 22.87 6.18
C ALA A 54 -31.28 24.40 6.00
N ARG A 55 -30.09 24.94 5.72
CA ARG A 55 -29.86 26.36 5.49
C ARG A 55 -29.49 26.70 4.04
N GLY A 56 -29.65 25.75 3.11
CA GLY A 56 -29.31 25.94 1.70
C GLY A 56 -27.84 26.32 1.48
N GLY A 57 -26.92 25.89 2.35
CA GLY A 57 -25.50 26.21 2.27
C GLY A 57 -25.13 27.66 2.65
N ALA A 58 -25.99 28.36 3.40
CA ALA A 58 -25.73 29.74 3.82
C ALA A 58 -24.43 29.90 4.63
N VAL A 59 -24.04 28.89 5.41
CA VAL A 59 -22.75 28.82 6.09
C VAL A 59 -21.84 27.86 5.31
N PRO A 60 -20.62 28.27 4.94
CA PRO A 60 -19.72 27.48 4.08
C PRO A 60 -19.01 26.37 4.86
N HIS A 61 -19.78 25.41 5.39
CA HIS A 61 -19.23 24.23 6.05
C HIS A 61 -18.44 23.36 5.07
N VAL A 62 -17.41 22.69 5.57
CA VAL A 62 -16.52 21.84 4.77
C VAL A 62 -16.66 20.40 5.24
N LEU A 63 -16.87 19.50 4.28
CA LEU A 63 -17.16 18.10 4.51
C LEU A 63 -16.23 17.27 3.63
N ALA A 64 -15.55 16.29 4.19
CA ALA A 64 -14.68 15.40 3.44
C ALA A 64 -14.94 13.93 3.80
N TYR A 65 -14.75 13.02 2.84
CA TYR A 65 -14.96 11.58 3.02
C TYR A 65 -13.86 10.76 2.35
N ARG A 66 -13.37 9.74 3.04
CA ARG A 66 -12.40 8.74 2.54
C ARG A 66 -12.91 7.35 2.88
N ARG A 67 -12.55 6.38 2.05
CA ARG A 67 -12.82 4.96 2.28
C ARG A 67 -11.54 4.15 2.08
N SER A 68 -11.07 3.51 3.13
CA SER A 68 -9.82 2.73 3.23
C SER A 68 -10.02 1.22 3.39
N ILE A 69 -11.25 0.73 3.50
CA ILE A 69 -11.54 -0.69 3.75
C ILE A 69 -11.77 -1.51 2.47
N PRO A 70 -11.53 -2.84 2.46
CA PRO A 70 -11.95 -3.73 1.37
C PRO A 70 -13.45 -3.63 1.09
N ALA A 71 -13.88 -4.06 -0.11
CA ALA A 71 -15.28 -4.22 -0.46
C ALA A 71 -15.97 -5.23 0.49
N PRO A 72 -17.31 -5.18 0.65
CA PRO A 72 -18.02 -6.06 1.58
C PRO A 72 -17.82 -7.57 1.34
N ASP A 73 -17.49 -7.97 0.11
CA ASP A 73 -17.18 -9.34 -0.30
C ASP A 73 -15.70 -9.71 -0.11
N GLY A 74 -14.90 -8.83 0.50
CA GLY A 74 -13.46 -8.98 0.66
C GLY A 74 -12.64 -8.52 -0.55
N GLY A 75 -13.28 -8.01 -1.61
CA GLY A 75 -12.60 -7.50 -2.79
C GLY A 75 -11.71 -6.30 -2.49
N VAL A 76 -10.53 -6.25 -3.08
CA VAL A 76 -9.59 -5.12 -3.01
C VAL A 76 -9.48 -4.46 -4.38
N PRO A 77 -9.07 -3.18 -4.48
CA PRO A 77 -8.79 -2.58 -5.79
C PRO A 77 -7.66 -3.35 -6.50
N PRO A 78 -7.46 -3.14 -7.81
CA PRO A 78 -6.35 -3.74 -8.54
C PRO A 78 -4.96 -3.49 -7.95
N SER A 79 -4.78 -2.39 -7.21
CA SER A 79 -3.54 -2.10 -6.47
C SER A 79 -3.28 -3.02 -5.28
N GLY A 80 -4.29 -3.80 -4.86
CA GLY A 80 -4.27 -4.61 -3.64
C GLY A 80 -4.50 -3.83 -2.34
N ASN A 81 -4.53 -2.49 -2.39
CA ASN A 81 -4.71 -1.63 -1.23
C ASN A 81 -5.61 -0.42 -1.57
N PRO A 82 -6.75 -0.23 -0.88
CA PRO A 82 -7.66 0.92 -1.08
C PRO A 82 -7.00 2.29 -1.06
N ASP A 83 -5.97 2.49 -0.22
CA ASP A 83 -5.39 3.82 0.03
C ASP A 83 -4.34 4.24 -0.99
N VAL A 84 -3.86 3.33 -1.85
CA VAL A 84 -2.78 3.63 -2.79
C VAL A 84 -3.09 3.10 -4.19
N PRO A 85 -2.65 3.80 -5.24
CA PRO A 85 -2.87 3.37 -6.61
C PRO A 85 -1.94 2.22 -7.03
N ASP A 86 -2.25 1.57 -8.15
CA ASP A 86 -1.40 0.53 -8.72
C ASP A 86 -0.21 1.16 -9.46
N TYR A 87 0.91 1.31 -8.76
CA TYR A 87 2.15 1.87 -9.29
C TYR A 87 2.79 1.04 -10.41
N ASN A 88 2.29 -0.16 -10.73
CA ASN A 88 2.78 -0.95 -11.86
C ASN A 88 2.10 -0.60 -13.20
N LYS A 89 1.15 0.33 -13.18
CA LYS A 89 0.43 0.82 -14.36
C LYS A 89 0.86 2.24 -14.72
N GLU A 90 0.55 2.62 -15.95
CA GLU A 90 0.57 4.02 -16.36
C GLU A 90 -0.44 4.84 -15.53
N PRO A 91 -0.14 6.11 -15.19
CA PRO A 91 -0.90 6.88 -14.21
C PRO A 91 -2.37 7.06 -14.59
N GLU A 92 -2.67 7.22 -15.88
CA GLU A 92 -4.05 7.32 -16.39
C GLU A 92 -4.84 6.01 -16.18
N ALA A 93 -4.24 4.86 -16.52
CA ALA A 93 -4.88 3.57 -16.35
C ALA A 93 -5.06 3.22 -14.87
N ALA A 94 -4.06 3.51 -14.04
CA ALA A 94 -4.15 3.38 -12.59
C ALA A 94 -5.28 4.25 -12.03
N ALA A 95 -5.40 5.51 -12.48
CA ALA A 95 -6.46 6.42 -12.06
C ALA A 95 -7.86 5.90 -12.44
N ALA A 96 -8.00 5.35 -13.65
CA ALA A 96 -9.28 4.83 -14.12
C ALA A 96 -9.75 3.64 -13.29
N ASP A 97 -8.86 2.68 -13.05
CA ASP A 97 -9.15 1.51 -12.22
C ASP A 97 -9.44 1.90 -10.77
N HIS A 98 -8.66 2.83 -10.20
CA HIS A 98 -8.80 3.28 -8.82
C HIS A 98 -10.10 4.03 -8.60
N TRP A 99 -10.46 4.92 -9.53
CA TRP A 99 -11.72 5.66 -9.45
C TRP A 99 -12.93 4.76 -9.66
N ALA A 100 -12.89 3.86 -10.65
CA ALA A 100 -13.99 2.94 -10.91
C ALA A 100 -14.30 2.07 -9.67
N TRP A 101 -13.26 1.57 -9.02
CA TRP A 101 -13.41 0.79 -7.78
C TRP A 101 -14.01 1.64 -6.66
N HIS A 102 -13.43 2.81 -6.36
CA HIS A 102 -13.91 3.70 -5.29
C HIS A 102 -15.37 4.12 -5.52
N LYS A 103 -15.69 4.61 -6.72
CA LYS A 103 -17.03 5.05 -7.09
C LYS A 103 -18.07 3.95 -6.89
N SER A 104 -17.75 2.70 -7.20
CA SER A 104 -18.67 1.57 -7.02
C SER A 104 -19.01 1.28 -5.55
N LEU A 105 -18.21 1.79 -4.62
CA LEU A 105 -18.29 1.52 -3.18
C LEU A 105 -18.59 2.77 -2.34
N LEU A 106 -18.71 3.94 -2.98
CA LEU A 106 -19.09 5.16 -2.28
C LEU A 106 -20.53 5.02 -1.72
N PRO A 107 -20.77 5.39 -0.45
CA PRO A 107 -22.11 5.39 0.12
C PRO A 107 -23.10 6.19 -0.74
N PRO A 108 -24.28 5.64 -1.07
CA PRO A 108 -25.26 6.34 -1.90
C PRO A 108 -25.86 7.59 -1.22
N GLU A 109 -25.72 7.72 0.09
CA GLU A 109 -26.16 8.88 0.87
C GLU A 109 -25.21 10.09 0.77
N LEU A 110 -24.02 9.92 0.15
CA LEU A 110 -23.09 11.01 -0.09
C LEU A 110 -23.65 11.96 -1.15
N ASP A 111 -23.64 13.24 -0.82
CA ASP A 111 -23.87 14.31 -1.78
C ASP A 111 -22.55 14.66 -2.49
N PRO A 112 -22.41 14.33 -3.79
CA PRO A 112 -21.16 14.55 -4.53
C PRO A 112 -20.80 16.04 -4.65
N LYS A 113 -21.77 16.95 -4.43
CA LYS A 113 -21.56 18.40 -4.49
C LYS A 113 -21.26 19.05 -3.14
N LEU A 114 -21.56 18.37 -2.02
CA LEU A 114 -21.24 18.91 -0.69
C LEU A 114 -19.95 18.33 -0.12
N VAL A 115 -19.59 17.10 -0.50
CA VAL A 115 -18.51 16.34 0.13
C VAL A 115 -17.30 16.23 -0.80
N TRP A 116 -16.14 16.62 -0.29
CA TRP A 116 -14.84 16.35 -0.92
C TRP A 116 -14.47 14.89 -0.76
N ILE A 117 -14.26 14.18 -1.86
CA ILE A 117 -13.86 12.78 -1.87
C ILE A 117 -12.34 12.66 -1.93
N GLU A 118 -11.77 11.90 -1.00
CA GLU A 118 -10.39 11.43 -1.04
C GLU A 118 -10.39 9.92 -1.27
N THR A 119 -9.61 9.47 -2.24
CA THR A 119 -9.45 8.04 -2.58
C THR A 119 -8.02 7.54 -2.35
N ILE A 120 -7.13 8.42 -1.91
CA ILE A 120 -5.71 8.12 -1.70
C ILE A 120 -5.24 8.71 -0.37
N ASN A 121 -4.27 8.03 0.24
CA ASN A 121 -3.78 8.34 1.58
C ASN A 121 -2.31 7.92 1.74
N GLU A 122 -1.48 8.80 2.30
CA GLU A 122 -0.08 8.53 2.66
C GLU A 122 0.73 7.80 1.56
N LEU A 123 0.71 8.41 0.37
CA LEU A 123 1.38 7.90 -0.83
C LEU A 123 2.91 7.80 -0.69
N ARG A 124 3.56 7.19 -1.69
CA ARG A 124 5.02 7.19 -1.82
C ARG A 124 5.57 8.61 -1.74
N LYS A 125 6.62 8.81 -0.95
CA LYS A 125 7.15 10.14 -0.59
C LYS A 125 8.33 10.59 -1.45
N GLU A 126 9.00 9.64 -2.09
CA GLU A 126 10.22 9.89 -2.83
C GLU A 126 9.94 10.77 -4.05
N VAL A 127 10.74 11.83 -4.26
CA VAL A 127 10.57 12.79 -5.37
C VAL A 127 10.45 12.11 -6.74
N VAL A 128 11.11 10.96 -6.94
CA VAL A 128 11.05 10.19 -8.19
C VAL A 128 9.64 9.74 -8.57
N TRP A 129 8.73 9.57 -7.59
CA TRP A 129 7.34 9.21 -7.83
C TRP A 129 6.41 10.42 -7.98
N ALA A 130 6.87 11.63 -7.66
CA ALA A 130 6.02 12.81 -7.61
C ALA A 130 5.39 13.14 -8.97
N ASP A 131 6.14 13.01 -10.06
CA ASP A 131 5.61 13.25 -11.42
C ASP A 131 4.49 12.25 -11.77
N TRP A 132 4.71 10.97 -11.49
CA TRP A 132 3.72 9.92 -11.72
C TRP A 132 2.47 10.14 -10.85
N ILE A 133 2.65 10.47 -9.58
CA ILE A 133 1.56 10.70 -8.62
C ILE A 133 0.73 11.93 -9.02
N GLY A 134 1.39 13.00 -9.45
CA GLY A 134 0.71 14.20 -9.94
C GLY A 134 -0.14 13.91 -11.18
N LYS A 135 0.39 13.16 -12.15
CA LYS A 135 -0.36 12.70 -13.35
C LYS A 135 -1.54 11.80 -12.98
N PHE A 136 -1.33 10.87 -12.04
CA PHE A 136 -2.41 10.03 -11.52
C PHE A 136 -3.53 10.90 -10.92
N ALA A 137 -3.19 11.85 -10.03
CA ALA A 137 -4.18 12.71 -9.40
C ALA A 137 -4.89 13.62 -10.40
N PHE A 138 -4.19 14.11 -11.42
CA PHE A 138 -4.80 14.87 -12.53
C PHE A 138 -5.88 14.06 -13.24
N HIS A 139 -5.56 12.85 -13.73
CA HIS A 139 -6.54 12.01 -14.41
C HIS A 139 -7.68 11.57 -13.49
N HIS A 140 -7.35 11.23 -12.24
CA HIS A 140 -8.35 10.84 -11.25
C HIS A 140 -9.34 11.98 -10.95
N ALA A 141 -8.86 13.20 -10.79
CA ALA A 141 -9.70 14.37 -10.57
C ALA A 141 -10.61 14.64 -11.77
N GLN A 142 -10.10 14.51 -13.00
CA GLN A 142 -10.90 14.67 -14.21
C GLN A 142 -12.10 13.70 -14.25
N MET A 143 -11.87 12.42 -13.90
CA MET A 143 -12.95 11.43 -13.86
C MET A 143 -13.93 11.68 -12.73
N ALA A 144 -13.45 12.04 -11.54
CA ALA A 144 -14.32 12.40 -10.42
C ALA A 144 -15.22 13.59 -10.75
N MET A 145 -14.67 14.65 -11.36
CA MET A 145 -15.43 15.81 -11.82
C MET A 145 -16.44 15.47 -12.91
N ALA A 146 -16.05 14.62 -13.89
CA ALA A 146 -16.95 14.17 -14.94
C ALA A 146 -18.16 13.42 -14.37
N ASP A 147 -17.96 12.70 -13.26
CA ASP A 147 -19.02 12.03 -12.50
C ASP A 147 -19.72 12.93 -11.48
N GLY A 148 -19.36 14.21 -11.41
CA GLY A 148 -20.01 15.24 -10.60
C GLY A 148 -19.48 15.38 -9.17
N TYR A 149 -18.43 14.66 -8.80
CA TYR A 149 -17.85 14.68 -7.46
C TYR A 149 -16.80 15.78 -7.29
N ARG A 150 -16.73 16.35 -6.08
CA ARG A 150 -15.57 17.11 -5.62
C ARG A 150 -14.45 16.16 -5.21
N PHE A 151 -13.22 16.45 -5.60
CA PHE A 151 -12.07 15.59 -5.34
C PHE A 151 -10.95 16.33 -4.60
N SER A 152 -10.31 15.64 -3.66
CA SER A 152 -9.13 16.15 -2.94
C SER A 152 -8.03 15.09 -2.94
N ALA A 153 -6.80 15.53 -3.19
CA ALA A 153 -5.59 14.70 -3.14
C ALA A 153 -4.49 15.48 -2.44
N PHE A 154 -3.63 14.91 -1.61
CA PHE A 154 -3.07 13.57 -1.75
C PHE A 154 -3.11 12.77 -0.45
N GLY A 155 -3.55 13.39 0.66
CA GLY A 155 -3.46 12.82 2.00
C GLY A 155 -2.02 12.54 2.41
N TYR A 156 -1.05 13.35 1.97
CA TYR A 156 0.35 13.14 2.29
C TYR A 156 0.61 13.34 3.79
N SER A 157 1.25 12.35 4.42
CA SER A 157 1.67 12.41 5.82
C SER A 157 2.68 13.54 6.07
N THR A 158 2.75 14.02 7.30
CA THR A 158 3.71 15.05 7.73
C THR A 158 5.15 14.72 7.29
N GLY A 159 5.85 15.72 6.73
CA GLY A 159 7.18 15.55 6.16
C GLY A 159 7.22 14.91 4.76
N THR A 160 6.08 14.56 4.16
CA THR A 160 5.98 13.98 2.79
C THR A 160 5.06 14.80 1.90
N PRO A 161 5.25 14.96 0.59
CA PRO A 161 6.33 14.36 -0.18
C PRO A 161 7.64 15.09 0.09
N ASP A 162 8.74 14.47 -0.31
CA ASP A 162 10.09 15.02 -0.17
C ASP A 162 10.23 16.37 -0.90
N ASP A 163 11.15 17.22 -0.45
CA ASP A 163 11.39 18.54 -1.04
C ASP A 163 11.63 18.46 -2.56
N GLY A 164 10.96 19.34 -3.30
CA GLY A 164 11.00 19.38 -4.76
C GLY A 164 9.94 18.52 -5.46
N ALA A 165 9.20 17.67 -4.74
CA ALA A 165 8.12 16.89 -5.35
C ALA A 165 7.04 17.75 -6.04
N TRP A 166 6.64 18.86 -5.41
CA TRP A 166 5.65 19.80 -5.94
C TRP A 166 6.08 20.50 -7.24
N GLU A 167 7.38 20.46 -7.57
CA GLU A 167 7.96 21.11 -8.74
C GLU A 167 7.95 20.23 -10.00
N THR A 168 7.52 18.97 -9.89
CA THR A 168 7.44 18.05 -11.04
C THR A 168 6.29 18.40 -11.98
N ASP A 169 6.45 18.13 -13.29
CA ASP A 169 5.45 18.45 -14.31
C ASP A 169 4.06 17.88 -13.96
N GLY A 170 3.98 16.62 -13.52
CA GLY A 170 2.73 16.02 -13.08
C GLY A 170 2.07 16.71 -11.88
N MET A 171 2.86 17.16 -10.90
CA MET A 171 2.31 17.90 -9.76
C MET A 171 1.83 19.29 -10.17
N LEU A 172 2.60 19.99 -11.00
CA LEU A 172 2.21 21.28 -11.56
C LEU A 172 0.93 21.15 -12.38
N GLN A 173 0.79 20.09 -13.17
CA GLN A 173 -0.42 19.79 -13.96
C GLN A 173 -1.65 19.61 -13.05
N PHE A 174 -1.52 18.92 -11.91
CA PHE A 174 -2.60 18.80 -10.93
C PHE A 174 -2.92 20.15 -10.26
N LEU A 175 -1.91 20.94 -9.90
CA LEU A 175 -2.12 22.27 -9.31
C LEU A 175 -2.79 23.25 -10.28
N GLU A 176 -2.46 23.19 -11.57
CA GLU A 176 -3.16 23.93 -12.63
C GLU A 176 -4.62 23.50 -12.75
N LEU A 177 -4.91 22.20 -12.60
CA LEU A 177 -6.30 21.71 -12.59
C LEU A 177 -7.07 22.26 -11.38
N CYS A 178 -6.46 22.29 -10.18
CA CYS A 178 -7.04 22.94 -9.00
C CYS A 178 -7.30 24.42 -9.24
N ALA A 179 -6.39 25.13 -9.91
CA ALA A 179 -6.57 26.55 -10.23
C ALA A 179 -7.71 26.78 -11.23
N GLN A 180 -7.92 25.86 -12.17
CA GLN A 180 -9.01 25.92 -13.16
C GLN A 180 -10.37 25.54 -12.55
N HIS A 181 -10.37 24.65 -11.55
CA HIS A 181 -11.57 24.09 -10.92
C HIS A 181 -11.55 24.21 -9.38
N PRO A 182 -11.45 25.42 -8.81
CA PRO A 182 -11.20 25.62 -7.38
C PRO A 182 -12.34 25.16 -6.46
N ASP A 183 -13.54 24.98 -7.01
CA ASP A 183 -14.73 24.48 -6.28
C ASP A 183 -14.94 22.97 -6.43
N ASP A 184 -14.17 22.30 -7.30
CA ASP A 184 -14.31 20.87 -7.61
C ASP A 184 -13.04 20.06 -7.35
N VAL A 185 -11.86 20.67 -7.36
CA VAL A 185 -10.56 20.01 -7.11
C VAL A 185 -9.73 20.79 -6.10
N SER A 186 -9.16 20.07 -5.13
CA SER A 186 -8.35 20.65 -4.06
C SER A 186 -7.15 19.78 -3.69
N VAL A 187 -6.25 20.37 -2.92
CA VAL A 187 -5.15 19.65 -2.27
C VAL A 187 -5.55 19.19 -0.87
N SER A 188 -5.16 18.00 -0.46
CA SER A 188 -5.23 17.53 0.93
C SER A 188 -3.87 17.13 1.49
N LEU A 189 -3.67 17.44 2.78
CA LEU A 189 -2.41 17.24 3.52
C LEU A 189 -2.71 16.75 4.93
N HIS A 190 -1.76 16.02 5.53
CA HIS A 190 -1.78 15.70 6.95
C HIS A 190 -0.69 16.48 7.70
N GLU A 191 -1.06 17.07 8.84
CA GLU A 191 -0.19 17.95 9.64
C GLU A 191 -0.21 17.54 11.13
N TYR A 192 0.81 16.80 11.55
CA TYR A 192 1.04 16.39 12.92
C TYR A 192 2.32 17.01 13.45
N SER A 193 2.29 17.60 14.64
CA SER A 193 3.54 18.07 15.24
C SER A 193 4.47 16.94 15.66
N LEU A 194 3.97 15.71 15.82
CA LEU A 194 4.68 14.56 16.40
C LEU A 194 5.14 14.78 17.85
N LYS A 195 4.71 15.86 18.51
CA LYS A 195 4.98 16.21 19.90
C LYS A 195 3.75 16.76 20.60
N THR A 196 3.50 16.35 21.84
CA THR A 196 2.35 16.83 22.62
C THR A 196 2.58 18.19 23.29
N ASP A 197 3.84 18.60 23.44
CA ASP A 197 4.28 19.81 24.15
C ASP A 197 4.78 20.93 23.22
N ASP A 198 4.87 20.64 21.91
CA ASP A 198 5.35 21.59 20.91
C ASP A 198 4.57 21.40 19.60
N ILE A 199 3.57 22.25 19.35
CA ILE A 199 2.81 22.22 18.10
C ILE A 199 3.61 22.67 16.88
N TRP A 200 4.69 23.44 17.09
CA TRP A 200 5.53 23.98 16.02
C TRP A 200 6.81 23.18 15.81
N PHE A 201 6.89 21.98 16.36
CA PHE A 201 8.00 21.07 16.08
C PHE A 201 8.14 20.87 14.56
N LEU A 202 9.27 21.28 14.00
CA LEU A 202 9.53 21.34 12.56
C LEU A 202 8.48 22.14 11.77
N ARG A 203 8.14 23.34 12.27
CA ARG A 203 7.24 24.30 11.61
C ARG A 203 7.55 24.47 10.13
N GLY A 204 6.52 24.39 9.29
CA GLY A 204 6.63 24.50 7.83
C GLY A 204 6.93 23.16 7.13
N ASP A 205 7.51 22.18 7.84
CA ASP A 205 7.67 20.80 7.34
C ASP A 205 6.59 19.87 7.90
N HIS A 206 6.18 20.14 9.14
CA HIS A 206 5.08 19.50 9.84
C HIS A 206 3.81 20.34 9.76
N VAL A 207 3.55 21.17 10.77
CA VAL A 207 2.40 22.09 10.78
C VAL A 207 2.76 23.36 10.00
N GLY A 208 1.88 23.78 9.08
CA GLY A 208 2.09 24.91 8.16
C GLY A 208 2.66 24.55 6.79
N ARG A 209 2.81 23.26 6.49
CA ARG A 209 3.44 22.76 5.25
C ARG A 209 2.69 23.09 3.96
N PHE A 210 1.41 23.46 4.05
CA PHE A 210 0.67 24.01 2.90
C PHE A 210 1.37 25.22 2.27
N GLN A 211 2.18 25.95 3.03
CA GLN A 211 2.93 27.10 2.53
C GLN A 211 3.90 26.70 1.42
N LYS A 212 4.49 25.49 1.46
CA LYS A 212 5.35 24.99 0.38
C LYS A 212 4.59 24.80 -0.94
N VAL A 213 3.32 24.38 -0.87
CA VAL A 213 2.45 24.25 -2.03
C VAL A 213 2.16 25.64 -2.61
N PHE A 214 1.86 26.60 -1.74
CA PHE A 214 1.58 27.98 -2.16
C PHE A 214 2.81 28.66 -2.77
N ASP A 215 3.98 28.49 -2.16
CA ASP A 215 5.23 29.02 -2.69
C ASP A 215 5.53 28.44 -4.08
N THR A 216 5.23 27.15 -4.29
CA THR A 216 5.36 26.50 -5.60
C THR A 216 4.39 27.12 -6.60
N CYS A 217 3.12 27.26 -6.25
CA CYS A 217 2.13 27.92 -7.09
C CYS A 217 2.53 29.35 -7.45
N ASP A 218 3.01 30.14 -6.48
CA ASP A 218 3.45 31.51 -6.70
C ASP A 218 4.65 31.59 -7.66
N ARG A 219 5.65 30.70 -7.50
CA ARG A 219 6.80 30.59 -8.42
C ARG A 219 6.37 30.30 -9.85
N HIS A 220 5.41 29.38 -10.02
CA HIS A 220 4.90 28.96 -11.32
C HIS A 220 3.73 29.80 -11.84
N LYS A 221 3.32 30.83 -11.08
CA LYS A 221 2.18 31.71 -11.41
C LYS A 221 0.85 30.94 -11.57
N ILE A 222 0.70 29.86 -10.81
CA ILE A 222 -0.54 29.10 -10.68
C ILE A 222 -1.34 29.70 -9.52
N ALA A 223 -2.67 29.84 -9.67
CA ALA A 223 -3.50 30.30 -8.56
C ALA A 223 -3.44 29.27 -7.42
N ARG A 224 -3.23 29.72 -6.19
CA ARG A 224 -3.10 28.84 -5.01
C ARG A 224 -4.36 27.95 -4.87
N PRO A 225 -4.22 26.63 -4.74
CA PRO A 225 -5.36 25.72 -4.64
C PRO A 225 -6.05 25.85 -3.29
N LYS A 226 -7.31 25.43 -3.20
CA LYS A 226 -7.91 25.12 -1.90
C LYS A 226 -7.17 23.96 -1.24
N VAL A 227 -7.00 24.04 0.07
CA VAL A 227 -6.31 23.00 0.85
C VAL A 227 -7.18 22.53 2.00
N LEU A 228 -7.32 21.20 2.14
CA LEU A 228 -7.94 20.55 3.28
C LEU A 228 -6.84 19.85 4.10
N ILE A 229 -6.70 20.20 5.37
CA ILE A 229 -5.79 19.49 6.27
C ILE A 229 -6.60 18.35 6.90
N THR A 230 -6.72 17.24 6.16
CA THR A 230 -7.70 16.19 6.44
C THR A 230 -7.35 15.35 7.66
N GLU A 231 -6.09 15.34 8.07
CA GLU A 231 -5.67 14.82 9.37
C GLU A 231 -4.70 15.81 10.05
N TRP A 232 -5.01 16.23 11.27
CA TRP A 232 -4.23 17.22 12.04
C TRP A 232 -4.08 16.78 13.50
N GLY A 233 -2.94 17.06 14.13
CA GLY A 233 -2.81 16.85 15.58
C GLY A 233 -1.38 16.81 16.09
N TRP A 234 -1.17 15.95 17.10
CA TRP A 234 0.10 15.85 17.84
C TRP A 234 0.81 14.54 17.50
N THR A 235 0.58 13.46 18.25
CA THR A 235 1.16 12.14 17.98
C THR A 235 0.07 11.13 17.62
N HIS A 236 0.47 9.96 17.12
CA HIS A 236 -0.46 8.89 16.74
C HIS A 236 -1.13 8.18 17.94
N GLU A 237 -0.65 8.39 19.17
CA GLU A 237 -1.18 7.74 20.39
C GLU A 237 -1.54 8.72 21.51
N ARG A 238 -1.17 9.99 21.41
CA ARG A 238 -1.32 10.97 22.50
C ARG A 238 -1.89 12.29 22.02
N VAL A 239 -2.77 12.82 22.86
CA VAL A 239 -3.34 14.16 22.75
C VAL A 239 -2.98 14.91 24.04
N PRO A 240 -2.57 16.19 23.98
CA PRO A 240 -2.29 16.99 25.16
C PRO A 240 -3.51 17.10 26.10
N ALA A 241 -3.28 17.62 27.30
CA ALA A 241 -4.40 18.04 28.15
C ALA A 241 -5.25 19.10 27.42
N PRO A 242 -6.57 19.16 27.65
CA PRO A 242 -7.45 20.11 26.96
C PRO A 242 -6.97 21.56 26.96
N GLU A 243 -6.45 22.04 28.08
CA GLU A 243 -5.96 23.41 28.23
C GLU A 243 -4.79 23.69 27.27
N GLU A 244 -3.84 22.76 27.21
CA GLU A 244 -2.67 22.85 26.34
C GLU A 244 -3.05 22.65 24.86
N ALA A 245 -3.99 21.74 24.58
CA ALA A 245 -4.52 21.54 23.24
C ALA A 245 -5.21 22.81 22.71
N ILE A 246 -5.97 23.53 23.53
CA ILE A 246 -6.61 24.79 23.13
C ILE A 246 -5.58 25.88 22.86
N ARG A 247 -4.49 25.96 23.63
CA ARG A 247 -3.37 26.88 23.33
C ARG A 247 -2.78 26.60 21.94
N HIS A 248 -2.48 25.34 21.65
CA HIS A 248 -1.99 24.92 20.34
C HIS A 248 -2.98 25.22 19.21
N ILE A 249 -4.27 24.95 19.42
CA ILE A 249 -5.33 25.23 18.44
C ILE A 249 -5.47 26.74 18.19
N GLN A 250 -5.31 27.58 19.21
CA GLN A 250 -5.32 29.03 19.04
C GLN A 250 -4.18 29.49 18.12
N GLU A 251 -2.96 29.03 18.37
CA GLU A 251 -1.78 29.42 17.58
C GLU A 251 -1.88 28.97 16.12
N VAL A 252 -2.30 27.73 15.90
CA VAL A 252 -2.44 27.16 14.56
C VAL A 252 -3.67 27.74 13.85
N GLY A 253 -4.77 27.97 14.57
CA GLY A 253 -5.96 28.62 14.05
C GLY A 253 -5.68 30.03 13.56
N GLU A 254 -4.81 30.77 14.25
CA GLU A 254 -4.36 32.09 13.79
C GLU A 254 -3.57 32.00 12.47
N LEU A 255 -2.69 30.99 12.32
CA LEU A 255 -1.98 30.75 11.06
C LEU A 255 -2.96 30.42 9.92
N TYR A 256 -3.85 29.43 10.10
CA TYR A 256 -4.80 29.01 9.07
C TYR A 256 -5.83 30.10 8.73
N GLY A 257 -6.18 30.94 9.70
CA GLY A 257 -7.08 32.07 9.49
C GLY A 257 -6.52 33.09 8.48
N ARG A 258 -5.20 33.19 8.34
CA ARG A 258 -4.54 34.12 7.40
C ARG A 258 -4.74 33.71 5.93
N TYR A 259 -5.02 32.45 5.67
CA TYR A 259 -5.10 31.91 4.32
C TYR A 259 -6.54 31.48 3.98
N PRO A 260 -7.28 32.22 3.14
CA PRO A 260 -8.63 31.84 2.71
C PRO A 260 -8.66 30.54 1.87
N GLU A 261 -7.51 30.08 1.40
CA GLU A 261 -7.31 28.80 0.70
C GLU A 261 -7.41 27.60 1.64
N ILE A 262 -7.06 27.76 2.92
CA ILE A 262 -7.20 26.69 3.92
C ILE A 262 -8.67 26.57 4.30
N LEU A 263 -9.29 25.46 3.93
CA LEU A 263 -10.71 25.21 4.17
C LEU A 263 -10.98 24.66 5.56
N GLY A 264 -10.01 23.96 6.16
CA GLY A 264 -10.15 23.37 7.49
C GLY A 264 -8.98 22.48 7.86
N ALA A 265 -8.86 22.18 9.15
CA ALA A 265 -7.99 21.14 9.68
C ALA A 265 -8.75 20.22 10.63
N ALA A 266 -8.65 18.90 10.48
CA ALA A 266 -9.45 17.96 11.26
C ALA A 266 -8.60 17.24 12.31
N ILE A 267 -8.90 17.45 13.60
CA ILE A 267 -8.23 16.73 14.70
C ILE A 267 -8.39 15.23 14.49
N TRP A 268 -7.27 14.54 14.38
CA TRP A 268 -7.25 13.12 14.05
C TRP A 268 -7.69 12.25 15.23
N TYR A 269 -8.60 11.33 14.96
CA TYR A 269 -8.73 10.07 15.67
C TYR A 269 -8.86 8.89 14.70
N LEU A 270 -7.96 7.91 14.75
CA LEU A 270 -8.30 6.60 14.20
C LEU A 270 -9.17 5.84 15.19
N GLY A 271 -10.01 4.96 14.65
CA GLY A 271 -10.84 4.02 15.38
C GLY A 271 -10.08 3.11 16.36
N PRO A 272 -10.64 1.96 16.75
CA PRO A 272 -9.99 1.09 17.71
C PRO A 272 -8.60 0.64 17.19
N GLY A 273 -7.58 0.60 18.07
CA GLY A 273 -6.26 0.05 17.72
C GLY A 273 -5.05 0.98 17.85
N PHE A 274 -5.22 2.27 18.16
CA PHE A 274 -4.12 3.26 18.23
C PHE A 274 -4.00 3.89 19.63
N GLY A 275 -3.71 3.08 20.65
CA GLY A 275 -3.55 3.57 22.04
C GLY A 275 -4.82 4.24 22.64
N GLY A 276 -5.99 4.06 22.01
CA GLY A 276 -7.23 4.72 22.43
C GLY A 276 -7.30 6.22 22.09
N ILE A 277 -6.52 6.69 21.10
CA ILE A 277 -6.47 8.10 20.71
C ILE A 277 -7.84 8.73 20.43
N ALA A 278 -8.80 7.96 19.90
CA ALA A 278 -10.18 8.43 19.74
C ALA A 278 -10.82 8.92 21.03
N ASN A 279 -10.63 8.21 22.14
CA ASN A 279 -11.14 8.65 23.43
C ASN A 279 -10.38 9.88 23.95
N LEU A 280 -9.09 9.99 23.64
CA LEU A 280 -8.27 11.13 24.06
C LEU A 280 -8.66 12.43 23.32
N ALA A 281 -8.84 12.34 22.00
CA ALA A 281 -9.26 13.43 21.13
C ALA A 281 -10.70 13.87 21.41
N GLN A 282 -11.60 12.94 21.74
CA GLN A 282 -12.99 13.25 22.07
C GLN A 282 -13.12 14.23 23.25
N ARG A 283 -12.20 14.19 24.21
CA ARG A 283 -12.16 15.14 25.35
C ARG A 283 -12.02 16.59 24.89
N LEU A 284 -11.55 16.84 23.66
CA LEU A 284 -11.39 18.16 23.09
C LEU A 284 -12.68 18.71 22.44
N ILE A 285 -13.71 17.89 22.19
CA ILE A 285 -14.94 18.34 21.51
C ILE A 285 -15.54 19.55 22.20
N LYS A 286 -15.82 19.44 23.51
CA LYS A 286 -16.41 20.55 24.26
C LYS A 286 -15.45 21.76 24.36
N PRO A 287 -14.19 21.62 24.79
CA PRO A 287 -13.24 22.74 24.80
C PRO A 287 -13.09 23.47 23.47
N VAL A 288 -13.00 22.74 22.35
CA VAL A 288 -12.89 23.32 21.01
C VAL A 288 -14.18 24.01 20.60
N THR A 289 -15.35 23.46 20.97
CA THR A 289 -16.66 24.10 20.77
C THR A 289 -16.71 25.44 21.48
N ASP A 290 -16.41 25.45 22.79
CA ASP A 290 -16.45 26.66 23.62
C ASP A 290 -15.46 27.72 23.10
N PHE A 291 -14.23 27.30 22.75
CA PHE A 291 -13.22 28.18 22.18
C PHE A 291 -13.67 28.78 20.85
N THR A 292 -14.16 27.96 19.92
CA THR A 292 -14.57 28.40 18.59
C THR A 292 -15.74 29.38 18.64
N LEU A 293 -16.70 29.17 19.55
CA LEU A 293 -17.84 30.07 19.74
C LEU A 293 -17.46 31.42 20.38
N SER A 294 -16.38 31.45 21.16
CA SER A 294 -15.98 32.63 21.94
C SER A 294 -14.79 33.39 21.37
N HIS A 295 -14.12 32.85 20.34
CA HIS A 295 -12.87 33.41 19.83
C HIS A 295 -12.91 33.67 18.32
N THR A 296 -12.36 34.81 17.92
CA THR A 296 -12.11 35.18 16.52
C THR A 296 -10.73 35.80 16.40
N PHE A 297 -10.02 35.53 15.31
CA PHE A 297 -8.72 36.12 15.05
C PHE A 297 -8.85 37.44 14.32
N ASP A 298 -8.23 38.49 14.84
CA ASP A 298 -8.12 39.79 14.17
C ASP A 298 -6.85 39.82 13.32
N LEU A 299 -6.98 39.50 12.04
CA LEU A 299 -5.85 39.34 11.14
C LEU A 299 -5.59 40.62 10.32
N PRO A 300 -4.33 40.96 10.03
CA PRO A 300 -4.02 42.05 9.11
C PRO A 300 -4.69 41.79 7.74
N GLY A 301 -5.18 42.85 7.09
CA GLY A 301 -5.81 42.75 5.77
C GLY A 301 -4.76 42.48 4.69
N GLU A 302 -4.98 41.42 3.91
CA GLU A 302 -4.05 40.82 2.93
C GLU A 302 -2.77 40.22 3.53
N VAL A 303 -2.56 38.92 3.31
CA VAL A 303 -1.24 38.32 3.44
C VAL A 303 -0.43 38.82 2.24
N PRO A 304 0.72 39.50 2.44
CA PRO A 304 1.54 39.93 1.33
C PRO A 304 1.88 38.70 0.46
N VAL A 305 1.48 38.73 -0.82
CA VAL A 305 2.10 37.87 -1.82
C VAL A 305 3.58 38.25 -1.80
N ALA A 306 4.45 37.29 -1.51
CA ALA A 306 5.88 37.56 -1.48
C ALA A 306 6.29 38.16 -2.84
N PRO A 307 6.86 39.37 -2.90
CA PRO A 307 7.31 39.91 -4.17
C PRO A 307 8.42 39.00 -4.74
N PRO A 308 8.52 38.84 -6.07
CA PRO A 308 9.65 38.14 -6.66
C PRO A 308 10.94 38.82 -6.17
N PRO A 309 11.98 38.05 -5.80
CA PRO A 309 13.19 38.61 -5.23
C PRO A 309 13.80 39.64 -6.20
N PRO A 310 14.08 40.88 -5.77
CA PRO A 310 14.72 41.84 -6.63
C PRO A 310 16.18 41.42 -6.89
N PRO A 311 16.75 41.75 -8.07
CA PRO A 311 18.17 41.58 -8.29
C PRO A 311 18.94 42.46 -7.28
N PRO A 312 20.07 41.98 -6.72
CA PRO A 312 20.72 42.65 -5.60
C PRO A 312 21.25 44.02 -6.04
N VAL A 313 20.72 45.09 -5.44
CA VAL A 313 21.27 46.44 -5.51
C VAL A 313 21.91 46.75 -4.16
N VAL A 314 23.22 46.96 -4.19
CA VAL A 314 24.04 47.32 -3.03
C VAL A 314 23.88 48.81 -2.77
N VAL A 315 23.39 49.16 -1.58
CA VAL A 315 23.49 50.52 -1.03
C VAL A 315 23.99 50.40 0.41
N GLU A 316 25.15 50.97 0.69
CA GLU A 316 25.76 51.01 2.02
C GLU A 316 25.12 52.11 2.89
N GLU A 317 24.64 51.72 4.07
CA GLU A 317 24.37 52.61 5.21
C GLU A 317 25.18 52.16 6.45
N PRO A 318 25.42 53.05 7.44
CA PRO A 318 26.59 52.96 8.34
C PRO A 318 26.47 51.86 9.42
N ARG A 319 27.56 51.09 9.55
CA ARG A 319 27.75 49.97 10.49
C ARG A 319 27.47 50.32 11.96
N VAL A 320 26.49 49.62 12.53
CA VAL A 320 26.49 49.19 13.94
C VAL A 320 27.24 47.85 14.02
N VAL A 321 27.89 47.56 15.15
CA VAL A 321 28.64 46.31 15.37
C VAL A 321 27.66 45.13 15.33
N GLY A 322 27.71 44.35 14.25
CA GLY A 322 26.70 43.33 13.94
C GLY A 322 26.71 42.10 14.85
N GLU A 323 25.56 41.45 14.99
CA GLU A 323 25.36 40.25 15.82
C GLU A 323 25.81 38.96 15.09
N ALA A 324 26.36 38.00 15.85
CA ALA A 324 26.65 36.67 15.34
C ALA A 324 25.37 35.83 15.31
N ASN A 325 25.09 35.16 14.20
CA ASN A 325 23.95 34.26 14.06
C ASN A 325 24.32 33.08 13.16
N GLY A 326 23.63 31.95 13.32
CA GLY A 326 23.81 30.76 12.47
C GLY A 326 22.49 30.04 12.25
N ARG A 327 22.17 29.76 11.00
CA ARG A 327 20.91 29.14 10.57
C ARG A 327 21.17 27.73 10.04
N PHE A 328 20.46 26.75 10.59
CA PHE A 328 20.49 25.39 10.07
C PHE A 328 19.80 25.34 8.69
N ILE A 329 20.41 24.65 7.72
CA ILE A 329 19.86 24.50 6.37
C ILE A 329 19.33 23.09 6.15
N LYS A 330 20.18 22.08 6.38
CA LYS A 330 19.78 20.67 6.28
C LYS A 330 20.81 19.74 6.90
N ASP A 331 20.37 18.53 7.21
CA ASP A 331 21.25 17.41 7.41
C ASP A 331 21.92 17.04 6.09
N VAL A 332 23.24 16.91 6.13
CA VAL A 332 24.04 16.44 5.00
C VAL A 332 24.35 14.97 5.15
N THR A 333 24.58 14.50 6.39
CA THR A 333 24.73 13.07 6.71
C THR A 333 23.92 12.72 7.94
N ILE A 334 23.45 11.47 8.00
CA ILE A 334 22.62 10.90 9.09
C ILE A 334 21.37 11.74 9.32
N LEU A 335 20.28 11.37 8.64
CA LEU A 335 18.98 12.02 8.81
C LEU A 335 18.38 11.68 10.18
N ASP A 336 17.41 12.47 10.62
CA ASP A 336 16.68 12.14 11.83
C ASP A 336 15.99 10.77 11.75
N ASP A 337 15.96 10.08 12.88
CA ASP A 337 15.53 8.69 13.05
C ASP A 337 16.32 7.66 12.24
N THR A 338 17.50 8.03 11.72
CA THR A 338 18.40 7.03 11.17
C THR A 338 18.65 5.97 12.24
N VAL A 339 18.27 4.75 11.91
CA VAL A 339 18.47 3.60 12.78
C VAL A 339 19.92 3.16 12.63
N LEU A 340 20.70 3.28 13.71
CA LEU A 340 22.11 2.97 13.74
C LEU A 340 22.38 1.90 14.81
N THR A 341 23.39 1.07 14.56
CA THR A 341 23.76 0.00 15.48
C THR A 341 24.48 0.57 16.70
N ALA A 342 24.04 0.15 17.90
CA ALA A 342 24.67 0.51 19.17
C ALA A 342 26.18 0.26 19.14
N GLY A 343 26.96 1.26 19.60
CA GLY A 343 28.42 1.21 19.63
C GLY A 343 29.12 1.62 18.33
N ASP A 344 28.41 1.76 17.21
CA ASP A 344 29.00 2.24 15.95
C ASP A 344 29.44 3.71 16.06
N SER A 345 30.30 4.14 15.13
CA SER A 345 30.66 5.54 14.95
C SER A 345 30.20 6.05 13.59
N TYR A 346 29.75 7.30 13.55
CA TYR A 346 29.28 7.97 12.35
C TYR A 346 29.79 9.41 12.30
N THR A 347 29.80 10.05 11.14
CA THR A 347 30.05 11.50 11.05
C THR A 347 28.73 12.20 10.80
N LYS A 348 28.33 13.07 11.71
CA LYS A 348 27.18 13.96 11.52
C LYS A 348 27.66 15.22 10.83
N THR A 349 27.03 15.57 9.72
CA THR A 349 27.32 16.79 8.97
C THR A 349 26.04 17.58 8.81
N TRP A 350 26.07 18.84 9.24
CA TRP A 350 25.00 19.80 8.98
C TRP A 350 25.49 20.82 7.96
N ARG A 351 24.61 21.23 7.04
CA ARG A 351 24.79 22.45 6.24
C ARG A 351 24.20 23.58 7.05
N VAL A 352 25.00 24.62 7.27
CA VAL A 352 24.62 25.80 8.07
C VAL A 352 24.99 27.05 7.29
N GLU A 353 24.20 28.10 7.41
CA GLU A 353 24.50 29.43 6.90
C GLU A 353 24.89 30.37 8.04
N ASN A 354 25.91 31.19 7.84
CA ASN A 354 26.14 32.35 8.69
C ASN A 354 25.12 33.43 8.37
N SER A 355 23.97 33.39 9.05
CA SER A 355 22.87 34.33 8.88
C SER A 355 23.04 35.62 9.69
N GLY A 356 24.18 35.80 10.37
CA GLY A 356 24.49 36.99 11.14
C GLY A 356 25.22 38.05 10.32
N GLU A 357 25.58 39.15 10.98
CA GLU A 357 26.35 40.24 10.41
C GLU A 357 27.85 40.15 10.74
N MET A 358 28.21 39.22 11.63
CA MET A 358 29.58 38.96 12.08
C MET A 358 30.15 37.69 11.42
N ALA A 359 31.35 37.78 10.87
CA ALA A 359 32.08 36.61 10.36
C ALA A 359 32.48 35.68 11.51
N TRP A 360 32.25 34.38 11.34
CA TRP A 360 32.78 33.39 12.27
C TRP A 360 34.28 33.24 12.03
N GLY A 361 35.05 33.23 13.11
CA GLY A 361 36.50 33.13 13.06
C GLY A 361 37.06 32.41 14.27
N ALA A 362 38.36 32.57 14.52
CA ALA A 362 39.02 31.93 15.66
C ALA A 362 38.32 32.29 16.99
N GLY A 363 37.98 31.27 17.77
CA GLY A 363 37.30 31.41 19.07
C GLY A 363 35.79 31.23 19.04
N PHE A 364 35.17 31.13 17.85
CA PHE A 364 33.79 30.64 17.73
C PHE A 364 33.75 29.12 17.88
N LYS A 365 32.74 28.62 18.59
CA LYS A 365 32.64 27.19 18.94
C LYS A 365 31.24 26.64 18.72
N LEU A 366 31.16 25.35 18.48
CA LEU A 366 29.95 24.55 18.57
C LEU A 366 29.97 23.82 19.91
N LEU A 367 29.00 24.10 20.77
CA LEU A 367 28.92 23.64 22.15
C LEU A 367 27.80 22.60 22.28
N PHE A 368 28.08 21.48 22.92
CA PHE A 368 27.05 20.52 23.33
C PHE A 368 26.20 21.14 24.45
N VAL A 369 24.88 21.24 24.25
CA VAL A 369 23.96 21.95 25.16
C VAL A 369 22.84 21.08 25.73
N GLY A 370 22.60 19.87 25.20
CA GLY A 370 21.51 19.03 25.67
C GLY A 370 21.46 17.64 25.04
N GLY A 371 20.71 16.74 25.67
CA GLY A 371 20.48 15.37 25.20
C GLY A 371 21.56 14.36 25.64
N THR A 372 21.73 13.31 24.84
CA THR A 372 22.79 12.30 24.95
C THR A 372 24.06 12.83 24.30
N GLN A 373 25.16 12.85 25.06
CA GLN A 373 26.45 13.20 24.51
C GLN A 373 26.96 12.07 23.62
N MET A 374 27.03 12.31 22.31
CA MET A 374 27.47 11.34 21.31
C MET A 374 28.88 11.63 20.78
N HIS A 375 29.56 12.66 21.27
CA HIS A 375 30.93 13.01 20.91
C HIS A 375 31.75 13.20 22.20
N ASP A 376 33.03 12.82 22.21
CA ASP A 376 33.90 12.90 23.40
C ASP A 376 34.10 14.34 23.91
N ALA A 377 34.37 15.29 23.02
CA ALA A 377 34.38 16.72 23.33
C ALA A 377 32.97 17.31 23.49
N THR A 378 32.82 18.27 24.41
CA THR A 378 31.60 19.08 24.58
C THR A 378 31.68 20.42 23.85
N SER A 379 32.81 20.72 23.21
CA SER A 379 33.02 21.96 22.45
C SER A 379 34.01 21.74 21.32
N LEU A 380 33.67 22.23 20.13
CA LEU A 380 34.45 22.09 18.89
C LEU A 380 34.58 23.44 18.20
N ASP A 381 35.68 23.67 17.50
CA ASP A 381 35.82 24.90 16.70
C ASP A 381 34.91 24.83 15.47
N VAL A 382 34.29 25.96 15.12
CA VAL A 382 33.50 26.06 13.89
C VAL A 382 34.35 26.59 12.73
N PRO A 383 34.13 26.14 11.49
CA PRO A 383 34.82 26.67 10.33
C PRO A 383 34.60 28.18 10.15
N ALA A 384 35.64 28.90 9.76
CA ALA A 384 35.54 30.32 9.42
C ALA A 384 34.57 30.51 8.25
N THR A 385 33.57 31.38 8.43
CA THR A 385 32.46 31.55 7.47
C THR A 385 32.02 33.00 7.46
N ALA A 386 32.03 33.65 6.30
CA ALA A 386 31.59 35.05 6.19
C ALA A 386 30.06 35.16 6.27
N PRO A 387 29.51 36.33 6.66
CA PRO A 387 28.07 36.60 6.59
C PRO A 387 27.46 36.23 5.23
N GLY A 388 26.35 35.51 5.25
CA GLY A 388 25.63 35.01 4.07
C GLY A 388 26.24 33.75 3.42
N GLU A 389 27.40 33.28 3.87
CA GLU A 389 27.98 32.04 3.34
C GLU A 389 27.44 30.79 4.04
N GLN A 390 27.38 29.69 3.28
CA GLN A 390 27.03 28.38 3.83
C GLN A 390 28.25 27.49 3.97
N VAL A 391 28.32 26.77 5.08
CA VAL A 391 29.40 25.84 5.41
C VAL A 391 28.86 24.50 5.88
N ASN A 392 29.62 23.44 5.67
CA ASN A 392 29.37 22.14 6.29
C ASN A 392 30.12 22.08 7.62
N ILE A 393 29.41 21.74 8.69
CA ILE A 393 30.01 21.44 9.99
C ILE A 393 29.89 19.93 10.19
N SER A 394 31.02 19.24 10.22
CA SER A 394 31.11 17.78 10.37
C SER A 394 31.75 17.42 11.70
N ILE A 395 31.08 16.61 12.50
CA ILE A 395 31.61 16.11 13.77
C ILE A 395 31.46 14.59 13.88
N PRO A 396 32.50 13.85 14.32
CA PRO A 396 32.42 12.42 14.52
C PRO A 396 31.62 12.10 15.78
N MET A 397 30.71 11.15 15.72
CA MET A 397 29.84 10.77 16.82
C MET A 397 29.82 9.25 17.00
N HIS A 398 29.40 8.82 18.19
CA HIS A 398 29.22 7.44 18.61
C HIS A 398 27.73 7.18 18.87
N VAL A 399 27.24 6.04 18.42
CA VAL A 399 25.89 5.57 18.68
C VAL A 399 25.81 5.09 20.13
N PRO A 400 24.91 5.60 20.97
CA PRO A 400 24.77 5.16 22.35
C PRO A 400 24.52 3.65 22.46
N GLU A 401 25.13 3.02 23.46
CA GLU A 401 24.99 1.57 23.72
C GLU A 401 23.57 1.17 24.14
N ALA A 402 22.86 2.09 24.80
CA ALA A 402 21.48 1.87 25.21
C ALA A 402 20.56 1.89 23.97
N PRO A 403 19.71 0.87 23.77
CA PRO A 403 18.72 0.91 22.71
C PRO A 403 17.65 1.98 22.96
N GLY A 404 17.17 2.61 21.90
CA GLY A 404 16.11 3.61 21.93
C GLY A 404 16.43 4.84 21.09
N THR A 405 15.54 5.83 21.13
CA THR A 405 15.75 7.12 20.45
C THR A 405 16.64 8.02 21.31
N HIS A 406 17.69 8.54 20.70
CA HIS A 406 18.60 9.48 21.34
C HIS A 406 18.70 10.78 20.55
N PHE A 407 18.88 11.88 21.28
CA PHE A 407 19.03 13.24 20.76
C PHE A 407 20.39 13.79 21.20
N SER A 408 21.11 14.52 20.35
CA SER A 408 22.30 15.26 20.75
C SER A 408 22.21 16.69 20.22
N ASP A 409 22.13 17.67 21.13
CA ASP A 409 21.84 19.07 20.80
C ASP A 409 23.10 19.93 20.95
N TRP A 410 23.38 20.73 19.92
CA TRP A 410 24.57 21.55 19.81
C TRP A 410 24.21 22.99 19.44
N ARG A 411 24.93 23.98 19.99
CA ARG A 411 24.66 25.39 19.76
C ARG A 411 25.94 26.20 19.58
N PHE A 412 25.89 27.23 18.76
CA PHE A 412 27.03 28.11 18.55
C PHE A 412 27.34 28.95 19.79
N GLN A 413 28.61 29.23 20.02
CA GLN A 413 29.12 30.10 21.07
C GLN A 413 30.13 31.10 20.49
N ASP A 414 30.00 32.38 20.84
CA ASP A 414 30.90 33.44 20.40
C ASP A 414 32.15 33.56 21.29
N THR A 415 33.07 34.46 20.93
CA THR A 415 34.32 34.67 21.68
C THR A 415 34.14 35.25 23.08
N GLN A 416 32.93 35.69 23.44
CA GLN A 416 32.57 36.18 24.78
C GLN A 416 31.83 35.11 25.60
N GLY A 417 31.66 33.90 25.04
CA GLY A 417 30.95 32.79 25.68
C GLY A 417 29.43 32.83 25.51
N ARG A 418 28.89 33.78 24.74
CA ARG A 418 27.44 33.91 24.51
C ARG A 418 26.99 32.89 23.47
N GLN A 419 25.92 32.17 23.77
CA GLN A 419 25.32 31.22 22.82
C GLN A 419 24.44 31.95 21.81
N PHE A 420 24.49 31.55 20.54
CA PHE A 420 23.72 32.17 19.47
C PHE A 420 23.29 31.14 18.43
N GLY A 421 22.45 31.56 17.48
CA GLY A 421 22.02 30.70 16.38
C GLY A 421 21.06 29.59 16.76
N ASP A 422 20.67 28.86 15.72
CA ASP A 422 19.86 27.66 15.79
C ASP A 422 20.58 26.55 16.57
N ILE A 423 19.80 25.65 17.13
CA ILE A 423 20.31 24.40 17.69
C ILE A 423 20.52 23.44 16.52
N LEU A 424 21.75 22.96 16.36
CA LEU A 424 22.06 21.82 15.50
C LEU A 424 21.84 20.56 16.32
N TYR A 425 20.85 19.75 15.96
CA TYR A 425 20.61 18.50 16.66
C TYR A 425 20.77 17.29 15.73
N VAL A 426 20.91 16.13 16.35
CA VAL A 426 20.79 14.84 15.66
C VAL A 426 19.88 13.94 16.47
N ARG A 427 18.89 13.34 15.82
CA ARG A 427 18.06 12.27 16.39
C ARG A 427 18.37 10.94 15.72
N ILE A 428 18.83 9.95 16.47
CA ILE A 428 19.04 8.60 15.96
C ILE A 428 18.28 7.57 16.79
N VAL A 429 17.96 6.44 16.18
CA VAL A 429 17.47 5.27 16.90
C VAL A 429 18.65 4.32 17.07
N SER A 430 19.16 4.21 18.30
CA SER A 430 20.10 3.15 18.64
C SER A 430 19.33 1.85 18.73
N GLN A 431 19.72 0.88 17.91
CA GLN A 431 19.23 -0.48 18.02
C GLN A 431 20.36 -1.40 18.49
N PRO A 432 20.05 -2.48 19.23
CA PRO A 432 21.04 -3.50 19.55
C PRO A 432 21.71 -3.97 18.25
N PRO A 433 23.00 -4.36 18.27
CA PRO A 433 23.64 -4.91 17.09
C PRO A 433 22.82 -6.07 16.59
N ILE A 434 22.14 -5.87 15.46
CA ILE A 434 21.39 -6.95 14.86
C ILE A 434 22.44 -7.87 14.26
N VAL A 435 22.59 -9.08 14.81
CA VAL A 435 23.39 -10.11 14.17
C VAL A 435 22.58 -10.63 12.98
N VAL A 436 22.55 -9.86 11.89
CA VAL A 436 22.10 -10.33 10.57
C VAL A 436 22.87 -9.63 9.45
N PRO A 437 23.45 -10.41 8.52
CA PRO A 437 24.17 -9.87 7.37
C PRO A 437 23.18 -9.27 6.35
N HIS A 438 23.54 -8.09 5.83
CA HIS A 438 22.82 -7.33 4.80
C HIS A 438 22.66 -8.13 3.49
N GLY A 439 21.46 -8.13 2.91
CA GLY A 439 21.17 -8.64 1.56
C GLY A 439 19.70 -8.96 1.31
N VAL A 440 19.32 -9.24 0.06
CA VAL A 440 18.02 -9.80 -0.34
C VAL A 440 18.07 -11.32 -0.17
N SER A 441 17.09 -11.90 0.53
CA SER A 441 16.87 -13.35 0.55
C SER A 441 16.28 -13.77 -0.78
N ASP A 442 16.96 -14.63 -1.53
CA ASP A 442 16.43 -15.22 -2.75
C ASP A 442 17.00 -16.62 -2.98
N ALA A 443 16.29 -17.46 -3.74
CA ALA A 443 16.67 -18.83 -4.06
C ALA A 443 16.26 -19.21 -5.48
N ALA A 444 17.16 -19.85 -6.20
CA ALA A 444 16.88 -20.44 -7.51
C ALA A 444 16.91 -21.97 -7.41
N PHE A 445 15.93 -22.63 -8.01
CA PHE A 445 15.95 -24.07 -8.19
C PHE A 445 17.09 -24.47 -9.14
N VAL A 446 17.80 -25.53 -8.81
CA VAL A 446 18.89 -26.06 -9.65
C VAL A 446 18.50 -27.40 -10.24
N ALA A 447 18.05 -28.35 -9.42
CA ALA A 447 17.67 -29.68 -9.90
C ALA A 447 16.87 -30.46 -8.85
N ASP A 448 16.06 -31.40 -9.31
CA ASP A 448 15.65 -32.53 -8.50
C ASP A 448 16.83 -33.50 -8.38
N VAL A 449 17.31 -33.71 -7.15
CA VAL A 449 18.33 -34.72 -6.87
C VAL A 449 17.65 -36.07 -6.70
N THR A 450 16.59 -36.08 -5.89
CA THR A 450 15.62 -37.16 -5.74
C THR A 450 14.30 -36.53 -5.33
N ILE A 451 13.16 -37.18 -5.42
CA ILE A 451 12.74 -38.06 -6.48
C ILE A 451 12.39 -37.18 -7.70
N PRO A 452 12.84 -37.49 -8.93
CA PRO A 452 12.43 -36.74 -10.13
C PRO A 452 10.92 -36.75 -10.31
N ASP A 453 10.39 -35.72 -10.97
CA ASP A 453 8.97 -35.66 -11.29
C ASP A 453 8.50 -36.86 -12.11
N ASP A 454 7.22 -37.22 -11.91
CA ASP A 454 6.53 -38.37 -12.52
C ASP A 454 7.06 -39.75 -12.13
N THR A 455 7.97 -39.82 -11.15
CA THR A 455 8.43 -41.11 -10.63
C THR A 455 7.22 -41.90 -10.11
N GLN A 456 7.14 -43.15 -10.55
CA GLN A 456 6.13 -44.09 -10.09
C GLN A 456 6.58 -44.72 -8.77
N LEU A 457 5.80 -44.50 -7.71
CA LEU A 457 6.06 -45.06 -6.39
C LEU A 457 4.90 -45.96 -6.00
N ALA A 458 5.21 -47.16 -5.49
CA ALA A 458 4.17 -48.02 -4.95
C ALA A 458 3.46 -47.32 -3.77
N THR A 459 2.19 -47.65 -3.58
CA THR A 459 1.37 -47.15 -2.46
C THR A 459 2.11 -47.24 -1.13
N GLU A 460 1.98 -46.21 -0.28
CA GLU A 460 2.56 -46.15 1.08
C GLU A 460 4.10 -46.27 1.15
N THR A 461 4.80 -46.19 0.02
CA THR A 461 6.27 -46.24 -0.02
C THR A 461 6.86 -44.99 0.64
N ALA A 462 7.76 -45.19 1.61
CA ALA A 462 8.55 -44.10 2.17
C ALA A 462 9.69 -43.74 1.21
N PHE A 463 9.93 -42.44 1.01
CA PHE A 463 11.00 -41.93 0.15
C PHE A 463 11.54 -40.60 0.66
N THR A 464 12.74 -40.23 0.23
CA THR A 464 13.36 -38.94 0.54
C THR A 464 13.37 -38.07 -0.70
N LYS A 465 12.67 -36.94 -0.65
CA LYS A 465 12.72 -35.89 -1.67
C LYS A 465 13.87 -34.94 -1.34
N THR A 466 14.79 -34.78 -2.28
CA THR A 466 15.93 -33.86 -2.21
C THR A 466 15.94 -32.91 -3.39
N TRP A 467 15.79 -31.62 -3.11
CA TRP A 467 16.00 -30.56 -4.11
C TRP A 467 17.39 -29.96 -3.95
N ARG A 468 18.02 -29.65 -5.07
CA ARG A 468 19.21 -28.79 -5.11
C ARG A 468 18.77 -27.37 -5.43
N VAL A 469 19.22 -26.44 -4.60
CA VAL A 469 18.85 -25.02 -4.69
C VAL A 469 20.09 -24.15 -4.54
N ARG A 470 20.12 -23.00 -5.19
CA ARG A 470 21.19 -22.02 -5.08
C ARG A 470 20.66 -20.77 -4.40
N ASN A 471 21.40 -20.25 -3.44
CA ASN A 471 21.17 -18.91 -2.93
C ASN A 471 21.44 -17.89 -4.04
N SER A 472 20.39 -17.41 -4.70
CA SER A 472 20.46 -16.38 -5.75
C SER A 472 20.39 -14.96 -5.17
N GLY A 473 20.16 -14.84 -3.86
CA GLY A 473 20.11 -13.58 -3.16
C GLY A 473 21.49 -13.01 -2.86
N THR A 474 21.50 -11.82 -2.27
CA THR A 474 22.72 -11.18 -1.77
C THR A 474 22.92 -11.43 -0.26
N ARG A 475 21.99 -12.14 0.37
CA ARG A 475 22.00 -12.48 1.80
C ARG A 475 22.38 -13.93 2.05
N PRO A 476 23.30 -14.27 2.98
CA PRO A 476 23.52 -15.66 3.36
C PRO A 476 22.32 -16.22 4.15
N TRP A 477 21.94 -17.46 3.87
CA TRP A 477 20.96 -18.19 4.67
C TRP A 477 21.61 -18.68 5.96
N GLY A 478 20.89 -18.53 7.07
CA GLY A 478 21.37 -18.88 8.40
C GLY A 478 20.27 -19.45 9.29
N SER A 479 20.45 -19.31 10.61
CA SER A 479 19.44 -19.75 11.58
C SER A 479 18.09 -19.04 11.36
N GLY A 480 16.98 -19.78 11.45
CA GLY A 480 15.62 -19.26 11.26
C GLY A 480 15.06 -19.38 9.84
N PHE A 481 15.91 -19.58 8.84
CA PHE A 481 15.50 -19.86 7.46
C PHE A 481 14.91 -21.27 7.36
N ARG A 482 13.80 -21.42 6.63
CA ARG A 482 13.06 -22.69 6.52
C ARG A 482 12.39 -22.89 5.16
N LEU A 483 12.04 -24.13 4.85
CA LEU A 483 11.20 -24.54 3.73
C LEU A 483 9.86 -25.05 4.28
N ASP A 484 8.77 -24.37 3.92
CA ASP A 484 7.43 -24.65 4.41
C ASP A 484 6.56 -25.29 3.32
N PHE A 485 5.72 -26.25 3.69
CA PHE A 485 4.67 -26.81 2.83
C PHE A 485 3.56 -25.77 2.66
N ILE A 486 3.16 -25.50 1.42
CA ILE A 486 2.18 -24.45 1.09
C ILE A 486 0.96 -24.94 0.30
N GLY A 487 0.98 -26.15 -0.26
CA GLY A 487 -0.13 -26.64 -1.07
C GLY A 487 0.04 -28.05 -1.61
N GLY A 488 -1.07 -28.63 -2.07
CA GLY A 488 -1.13 -29.99 -2.62
C GLY A 488 -1.44 -31.07 -1.58
N THR A 489 -0.98 -32.29 -1.85
CA THR A 489 -1.08 -33.44 -0.94
C THR A 489 0.12 -33.46 -0.02
N ASN A 490 -0.13 -33.30 1.27
CA ASN A 490 0.94 -33.35 2.26
C ASN A 490 1.44 -34.79 2.43
N MET A 491 2.58 -35.08 1.80
CA MET A 491 3.25 -36.38 1.86
C MET A 491 4.37 -36.38 2.92
N ALA A 492 4.67 -35.26 3.57
CA ALA A 492 5.82 -35.10 4.46
C ALA A 492 5.49 -35.34 5.93
N SER A 493 6.49 -35.76 6.70
CA SER A 493 6.37 -35.93 8.16
C SER A 493 6.40 -34.59 8.93
N ARG A 494 6.89 -33.52 8.31
CA ARG A 494 6.96 -32.17 8.87
C ARG A 494 6.58 -31.14 7.81
N ASN A 495 5.76 -30.16 8.17
CA ASN A 495 5.32 -29.10 7.25
C ASN A 495 6.32 -27.94 7.15
N SER A 496 7.42 -28.01 7.89
CA SER A 496 8.47 -27.01 7.92
C SER A 496 9.80 -27.67 8.28
N VAL A 497 10.84 -27.40 7.49
CA VAL A 497 12.19 -27.90 7.71
C VAL A 497 13.21 -26.76 7.63
N PRO A 498 14.25 -26.72 8.48
CA PRO A 498 15.27 -25.67 8.40
C PRO A 498 16.05 -25.76 7.09
N LEU A 499 16.42 -24.61 6.52
CA LEU A 499 17.32 -24.57 5.37
C LEU A 499 18.77 -24.80 5.82
N PRO A 500 19.60 -25.51 5.02
CA PRO A 500 21.04 -25.49 5.21
C PRO A 500 21.59 -24.06 5.08
N ALA A 501 22.62 -23.73 5.86
CA ALA A 501 23.31 -22.45 5.72
C ALA A 501 23.97 -22.35 4.33
N ALA A 502 23.81 -21.21 3.66
CA ALA A 502 24.31 -21.00 2.30
C ALA A 502 24.70 -19.54 2.07
N ALA A 503 25.94 -19.26 1.69
CA ALA A 503 26.36 -17.94 1.26
C ALA A 503 25.74 -17.53 -0.09
N PRO A 504 25.67 -16.23 -0.45
CA PRO A 504 25.27 -15.79 -1.79
C PRO A 504 26.01 -16.54 -2.90
N GLY A 505 25.27 -17.06 -3.88
CA GLY A 505 25.77 -17.89 -4.97
C GLY A 505 26.04 -19.36 -4.63
N GLN A 506 26.04 -19.74 -3.35
CA GLN A 506 26.28 -21.13 -2.92
C GLN A 506 25.07 -22.02 -3.24
N THR A 507 25.34 -23.27 -3.64
CA THR A 507 24.33 -24.31 -3.88
C THR A 507 24.31 -25.30 -2.73
N VAL A 508 23.11 -25.67 -2.27
CA VAL A 508 22.87 -26.63 -1.19
C VAL A 508 21.74 -27.60 -1.56
N GLU A 509 21.63 -28.69 -0.81
CA GLU A 509 20.57 -29.70 -0.99
C GLU A 509 19.66 -29.74 0.23
N ILE A 510 18.34 -29.76 0.00
CA ILE A 510 17.31 -29.80 1.03
C ILE A 510 16.58 -31.12 0.90
N SER A 511 16.61 -31.94 1.96
CA SER A 511 16.01 -33.28 1.98
C SER A 511 14.82 -33.35 2.95
N ILE A 512 13.71 -33.94 2.50
CA ILE A 512 12.51 -34.17 3.29
C ILE A 512 12.09 -35.64 3.17
N GLU A 513 11.81 -36.27 4.31
CA GLU A 513 11.21 -37.60 4.36
C GLU A 513 9.70 -37.51 4.08
N MET A 514 9.25 -38.31 3.12
CA MET A 514 7.88 -38.34 2.64
C MET A 514 7.35 -39.78 2.49
N ARG A 515 6.03 -39.93 2.40
CA ARG A 515 5.35 -41.19 2.14
C ARG A 515 4.35 -41.03 0.99
N ALA A 516 4.45 -41.92 0.01
CA ALA A 516 3.52 -41.95 -1.12
C ALA A 516 2.11 -42.32 -0.63
N PRO A 517 1.04 -41.65 -1.10
CA PRO A 517 -0.32 -41.92 -0.62
C PRO A 517 -0.83 -43.35 -0.92
N ALA A 518 -1.84 -43.77 -0.15
CA ALA A 518 -2.47 -45.09 -0.27
C ALA A 518 -3.27 -45.29 -1.57
N ALA A 519 -3.85 -44.21 -2.09
CA ALA A 519 -4.70 -44.28 -3.27
C ALA A 519 -3.86 -44.13 -4.55
N PRO A 520 -4.19 -44.85 -5.64
CA PRO A 520 -3.63 -44.57 -6.94
C PRO A 520 -3.96 -43.16 -7.42
N GLY A 521 -3.00 -42.47 -8.02
CA GLY A 521 -3.19 -41.10 -8.46
C GLY A 521 -1.89 -40.37 -8.75
N MET A 522 -2.02 -39.18 -9.33
CA MET A 522 -0.91 -38.23 -9.45
C MET A 522 -0.99 -37.25 -8.28
N TYR A 523 0.12 -37.08 -7.58
CA TYR A 523 0.18 -36.27 -6.36
C TYR A 523 1.22 -35.17 -6.51
N PHE A 524 0.88 -34.00 -5.98
CA PHE A 524 1.70 -32.80 -5.97
C PHE A 524 1.94 -32.36 -4.53
N ALA A 525 3.13 -31.89 -4.20
CA ALA A 525 3.40 -31.18 -2.95
C ALA A 525 4.24 -29.95 -3.22
N ASP A 526 3.71 -28.78 -2.88
CA ASP A 526 4.30 -27.48 -3.15
C ASP A 526 4.95 -26.91 -1.88
N TRP A 527 6.16 -26.37 -2.03
CA TRP A 527 6.97 -25.87 -0.92
C TRP A 527 7.55 -24.49 -1.23
N ARG A 528 7.68 -23.66 -0.19
CA ARG A 528 8.17 -22.29 -0.29
C ARG A 528 9.17 -21.97 0.82
N MET A 529 10.29 -21.37 0.45
CA MET A 529 11.27 -20.90 1.43
C MET A 529 10.77 -19.66 2.15
N LYS A 530 11.09 -19.56 3.44
CA LYS A 530 10.82 -18.40 4.29
C LYS A 530 12.06 -18.00 5.07
N ASP A 531 12.25 -16.70 5.19
CA ASP A 531 13.32 -16.14 6.00
C ASP A 531 13.01 -16.29 7.51
N GLU A 532 13.95 -15.87 8.35
CA GLU A 532 13.84 -15.92 9.80
C GLU A 532 12.69 -15.07 10.37
N HIS A 533 12.19 -14.09 9.61
CA HIS A 533 11.02 -13.26 9.95
C HIS A 533 9.70 -13.86 9.45
N GLY A 534 9.77 -14.92 8.64
CA GLY A 534 8.62 -15.60 8.07
C GLY A 534 8.14 -15.05 6.73
N ASN A 535 8.91 -14.16 6.09
CA ASN A 535 8.60 -13.67 4.76
C ASN A 535 8.97 -14.74 3.71
N PRO A 536 8.09 -15.02 2.72
CA PRO A 536 8.40 -15.96 1.65
C PRO A 536 9.42 -15.39 0.66
N PHE A 537 10.37 -16.22 0.20
CA PHE A 537 11.38 -15.81 -0.80
C PHE A 537 11.71 -16.95 -1.76
N GLY A 538 12.49 -16.66 -2.82
CA GLY A 538 12.97 -17.66 -3.78
C GLY A 538 11.95 -18.12 -4.80
N GLU A 539 12.28 -19.15 -5.57
CA GLU A 539 11.33 -19.92 -6.37
C GLU A 539 10.57 -20.93 -5.50
N MET A 540 9.37 -21.33 -5.93
CA MET A 540 8.70 -22.48 -5.34
C MET A 540 9.40 -23.75 -5.81
N VAL A 541 9.60 -24.71 -4.91
CA VAL A 541 10.02 -26.07 -5.28
C VAL A 541 8.86 -27.02 -5.05
N TYR A 542 8.70 -28.00 -5.93
CA TYR A 542 7.58 -28.91 -5.87
C TYR A 542 8.03 -30.36 -6.07
N LEU A 543 7.13 -31.28 -5.75
CA LEU A 543 7.26 -32.70 -6.05
C LEU A 543 6.03 -33.16 -6.82
N ARG A 544 6.22 -33.88 -7.92
CA ARG A 544 5.16 -34.64 -8.60
C ARG A 544 5.48 -36.14 -8.62
N ILE A 545 4.64 -36.98 -8.02
CA ILE A 545 4.76 -38.45 -8.09
C ILE A 545 3.50 -39.09 -8.65
N VAL A 546 3.63 -40.31 -9.15
CA VAL A 546 2.50 -41.16 -9.56
C VAL A 546 2.46 -42.39 -8.68
N VAL A 547 1.33 -42.63 -8.01
CA VAL A 547 1.02 -43.92 -7.40
C VAL A 547 0.23 -44.73 -8.42
N PRO A 548 0.85 -45.76 -9.05
CA PRO A 548 0.17 -46.51 -10.10
C PRO A 548 -0.94 -47.37 -9.51
N SER A 549 -2.02 -47.54 -10.29
CA SER A 549 -3.04 -48.52 -9.96
C SER A 549 -2.42 -49.92 -9.95
N PRO A 550 -2.82 -50.81 -9.04
CA PRO A 550 -2.37 -52.20 -9.07
C PRO A 550 -2.64 -52.80 -10.45
N ALA A 551 -1.62 -53.46 -11.01
CA ALA A 551 -1.69 -54.07 -12.33
C ALA A 551 -2.91 -55.02 -12.40
N GLY A 552 -3.90 -54.66 -13.22
CA GLY A 552 -5.18 -55.37 -13.32
C GLY A 552 -6.43 -54.50 -13.06
N ALA A 553 -6.29 -53.24 -12.65
CA ALA A 553 -7.39 -52.28 -12.67
C ALA A 553 -7.73 -51.91 -14.12
N SER A 554 -8.62 -52.69 -14.73
CA SER A 554 -9.14 -52.44 -16.08
C SER A 554 -9.87 -51.09 -16.13
N LEU A 555 -9.43 -50.18 -17.02
CA LEU A 555 -10.20 -48.99 -17.45
C LEU A 555 -11.42 -49.37 -18.32
N ALA A 556 -11.94 -50.60 -18.22
CA ALA A 556 -13.13 -51.05 -18.95
C ALA A 556 -14.45 -50.44 -18.43
N SER A 557 -14.40 -49.63 -17.37
CA SER A 557 -15.56 -48.93 -16.81
C SER A 557 -15.57 -47.45 -17.23
N PRO A 558 -16.73 -46.86 -17.54
CA PRO A 558 -16.84 -45.43 -17.85
C PRO A 558 -16.26 -44.55 -16.74
N LEU A 559 -15.49 -43.53 -17.12
CA LEU A 559 -14.96 -42.54 -16.18
C LEU A 559 -16.05 -41.56 -15.77
N SER A 560 -16.13 -41.25 -14.47
CA SER A 560 -17.06 -40.26 -13.94
C SER A 560 -16.31 -39.00 -13.51
N GLN A 561 -16.79 -37.80 -13.87
CA GLN A 561 -16.20 -36.55 -13.37
C GLN A 561 -16.28 -36.45 -11.83
N ARG A 562 -17.27 -37.13 -11.23
CA ARG A 562 -17.54 -37.16 -9.79
C ARG A 562 -16.77 -38.25 -9.05
N ASP A 563 -15.85 -38.96 -9.71
CA ASP A 563 -14.99 -39.93 -9.05
C ASP A 563 -14.14 -39.25 -7.96
N PRO A 564 -14.13 -39.76 -6.71
CA PRO A 564 -13.40 -39.15 -5.60
C PRO A 564 -11.91 -38.92 -5.86
N LEU A 565 -11.28 -39.70 -6.76
CA LEU A 565 -9.86 -39.57 -7.08
C LEU A 565 -9.51 -38.23 -7.74
N TRP A 566 -10.45 -37.60 -8.44
CA TRP A 566 -10.20 -36.35 -9.15
C TRP A 566 -11.29 -35.30 -9.00
N ALA A 567 -12.47 -35.63 -8.47
CA ALA A 567 -13.59 -34.71 -8.36
C ALA A 567 -13.25 -33.41 -7.60
N GLY A 568 -12.38 -33.48 -6.58
CA GLY A 568 -11.96 -32.30 -5.80
C GLY A 568 -10.82 -31.47 -6.43
N GLN A 569 -10.21 -31.94 -7.52
CA GLN A 569 -9.10 -31.23 -8.15
C GLN A 569 -9.61 -30.04 -8.97
N ARG A 570 -8.83 -28.95 -9.02
CA ARG A 570 -9.16 -27.76 -9.83
C ARG A 570 -9.18 -28.10 -11.32
N LEU A 571 -10.23 -27.66 -12.01
CA LEU A 571 -10.34 -27.79 -13.47
C LEU A 571 -9.53 -26.67 -14.12
N GLY A 572 -8.56 -27.02 -14.96
CA GLY A 572 -7.66 -26.05 -15.60
C GLY A 572 -6.64 -25.45 -14.64
N HIS A 573 -6.51 -24.13 -14.64
CA HIS A 573 -5.47 -23.38 -13.93
C HIS A 573 -5.66 -23.40 -12.39
N ALA A 574 -4.58 -23.16 -11.66
CA ALA A 574 -4.57 -23.17 -10.18
C ALA A 574 -5.55 -22.16 -9.53
N GLY A 575 -5.80 -21.02 -10.19
CA GLY A 575 -6.79 -20.01 -9.77
C GLY A 575 -8.22 -20.29 -10.21
N SER A 576 -8.50 -21.46 -10.79
CA SER A 576 -9.84 -21.81 -11.27
C SER A 576 -10.85 -21.83 -10.12
N PRO A 577 -12.03 -21.21 -10.29
CA PRO A 577 -13.11 -21.30 -9.31
C PRO A 577 -13.85 -22.64 -9.38
N LYS A 578 -13.50 -23.54 -10.32
CA LYS A 578 -14.22 -24.80 -10.57
C LYS A 578 -13.34 -26.02 -10.36
N THR A 579 -13.95 -27.11 -9.94
CA THR A 579 -13.33 -28.43 -9.86
C THR A 579 -13.72 -29.33 -11.03
N ILE A 580 -12.97 -30.42 -11.22
CA ILE A 580 -13.33 -31.48 -12.19
C ILE A 580 -14.70 -32.08 -11.83
N GLY A 581 -15.00 -32.24 -10.54
CA GLY A 581 -16.28 -32.77 -10.08
C GLY A 581 -17.46 -31.87 -10.43
N GLU A 582 -17.27 -30.56 -10.39
CA GLU A 582 -18.32 -29.58 -10.69
C GLU A 582 -18.51 -29.40 -12.21
N TRP A 583 -17.43 -29.14 -12.97
CA TRP A 583 -17.51 -28.67 -14.37
C TRP A 583 -16.67 -29.50 -15.37
N GLY A 584 -16.14 -30.65 -14.96
CA GLY A 584 -15.22 -31.47 -15.77
C GLY A 584 -15.87 -32.42 -16.78
N CYS A 585 -17.17 -32.31 -17.06
CA CYS A 585 -17.91 -33.27 -17.93
C CYS A 585 -17.24 -33.47 -19.31
N LEU A 586 -16.90 -32.39 -20.00
CA LEU A 586 -16.25 -32.46 -21.32
C LEU A 586 -14.82 -33.02 -21.24
N LEU A 587 -14.06 -32.61 -20.23
CA LEU A 587 -12.72 -33.14 -19.94
C LEU A 587 -12.76 -34.66 -19.71
N THR A 588 -13.73 -35.14 -18.93
CA THR A 588 -13.91 -36.58 -18.68
C THR A 588 -14.29 -37.32 -19.96
N CYS A 589 -15.12 -36.74 -20.82
CA CYS A 589 -15.38 -37.28 -22.16
C CYS A 589 -14.09 -37.38 -22.99
N PHE A 590 -13.26 -36.34 -22.98
CA PHE A 590 -11.98 -36.34 -23.71
C PHE A 590 -11.00 -37.40 -23.19
N ALA A 591 -10.96 -37.65 -21.88
CA ALA A 591 -10.14 -38.72 -21.31
C ALA A 591 -10.60 -40.09 -21.81
N MET A 592 -11.91 -40.34 -21.85
CA MET A 592 -12.46 -41.57 -22.40
C MET A 592 -12.22 -41.71 -23.91
N VAL A 593 -12.37 -40.64 -24.70
CA VAL A 593 -12.02 -40.62 -26.13
C VAL A 593 -10.55 -40.95 -26.33
N ALA A 594 -9.65 -40.30 -25.59
CA ALA A 594 -8.22 -40.60 -25.65
C ALA A 594 -7.95 -42.08 -25.38
N ASN A 595 -8.65 -42.66 -24.40
CA ASN A 595 -8.48 -44.07 -24.05
C ASN A 595 -8.96 -45.04 -25.15
N THR A 596 -9.97 -44.67 -25.94
CA THR A 596 -10.34 -45.42 -27.16
C THR A 596 -9.21 -45.46 -28.18
N TYR A 597 -8.41 -44.40 -28.28
CA TYR A 597 -7.22 -44.34 -29.13
C TYR A 597 -5.95 -44.86 -28.42
N GLY A 598 -6.10 -45.74 -27.43
CA GLY A 598 -5.00 -46.40 -26.73
C GLY A 598 -4.23 -45.52 -25.77
N ARG A 599 -4.78 -44.37 -25.36
CA ARG A 599 -4.25 -43.64 -24.20
C ARG A 599 -4.71 -44.33 -22.92
N ALA A 600 -3.97 -44.18 -21.83
CA ALA A 600 -4.33 -44.73 -20.53
C ALA A 600 -4.33 -43.58 -19.51
N VAL A 601 -5.20 -42.60 -19.75
CA VAL A 601 -5.21 -41.32 -19.06
C VAL A 601 -6.48 -41.15 -18.22
N THR A 602 -6.33 -40.63 -17.00
CA THR A 602 -7.46 -40.23 -16.14
C THR A 602 -7.88 -38.79 -16.44
N PRO A 603 -9.07 -38.34 -15.99
CA PRO A 603 -9.47 -36.94 -16.14
C PRO A 603 -8.49 -35.97 -15.49
N ALA A 604 -7.93 -36.30 -14.32
CA ALA A 604 -6.89 -35.51 -13.66
C ALA A 604 -5.60 -35.40 -14.49
N GLN A 605 -5.11 -36.51 -15.03
CA GLN A 605 -3.91 -36.50 -15.86
C GLN A 605 -4.11 -35.71 -17.15
N LEU A 606 -5.29 -35.84 -17.79
CA LEU A 606 -5.61 -35.08 -18.99
C LEU A 606 -5.81 -33.58 -18.69
N ASN A 607 -6.40 -33.24 -17.54
CA ASN A 607 -6.55 -31.85 -17.07
C ASN A 607 -5.20 -31.14 -17.02
N HIS A 608 -4.20 -31.81 -16.46
CA HIS A 608 -2.83 -31.31 -16.38
C HIS A 608 -2.17 -31.21 -17.77
N ALA A 609 -2.33 -32.22 -18.61
CA ALA A 609 -1.77 -32.21 -19.96
C ALA A 609 -2.32 -31.04 -20.79
N LEU A 610 -3.62 -30.76 -20.68
CA LEU A 610 -4.29 -29.64 -21.32
C LEU A 610 -3.76 -28.28 -20.82
N LEU A 611 -3.44 -28.15 -19.53
CA LEU A 611 -2.93 -26.91 -18.95
C LEU A 611 -1.66 -26.44 -19.67
N SER A 612 -0.68 -27.35 -19.82
CA SER A 612 0.60 -27.07 -20.46
C SER A 612 0.53 -26.82 -21.97
N ARG A 613 -0.60 -27.19 -22.60
CA ARG A 613 -0.82 -27.10 -24.05
C ARG A 613 -1.91 -26.09 -24.42
N GLY A 614 -2.21 -25.17 -23.49
CA GLY A 614 -3.19 -24.10 -23.71
C GLY A 614 -4.59 -24.63 -24.01
N GLY A 615 -4.98 -25.75 -23.41
CA GLY A 615 -6.24 -26.47 -23.62
C GLY A 615 -7.47 -25.87 -22.92
N PHE A 616 -7.33 -24.70 -22.27
CA PHE A 616 -8.42 -24.03 -21.55
C PHE A 616 -8.65 -22.58 -22.02
N ILE A 617 -9.90 -22.12 -21.94
CA ILE A 617 -10.36 -20.73 -22.10
C ILE A 617 -10.76 -20.23 -20.70
N ASP A 618 -10.53 -18.94 -20.42
CA ASP A 618 -10.86 -18.29 -19.14
C ASP A 618 -10.33 -19.04 -17.90
N GLY A 619 -9.23 -19.77 -18.08
CA GLY A 619 -8.56 -20.52 -17.03
C GLY A 619 -9.17 -21.89 -16.69
N TYR A 620 -10.37 -22.26 -17.17
CA TYR A 620 -11.00 -23.54 -16.78
C TYR A 620 -11.98 -24.16 -17.78
N LEU A 621 -12.38 -23.46 -18.85
CA LEU A 621 -13.26 -24.03 -19.88
C LEU A 621 -12.45 -24.85 -20.89
N THR A 622 -12.69 -26.16 -20.97
CA THR A 622 -11.98 -27.04 -21.92
C THR A 622 -12.20 -26.58 -23.36
N LYS A 623 -11.12 -26.25 -24.08
CA LYS A 623 -11.17 -25.89 -25.50
C LYS A 623 -11.65 -27.05 -26.35
N TRP A 624 -12.41 -26.76 -27.40
CA TRP A 624 -12.93 -27.78 -28.31
C TRP A 624 -11.84 -28.63 -28.98
N ASN A 625 -10.74 -27.99 -29.38
CA ASN A 625 -9.56 -28.66 -29.93
C ASN A 625 -8.54 -29.07 -28.85
N GLY A 626 -8.90 -28.96 -27.57
CA GLY A 626 -7.97 -29.19 -26.46
C GLY A 626 -7.32 -30.58 -26.51
N LEU A 627 -8.10 -31.61 -26.84
CA LEU A 627 -7.56 -32.97 -26.95
C LEU A 627 -6.51 -33.09 -28.06
N SER A 628 -6.72 -32.43 -29.21
CA SER A 628 -5.76 -32.38 -30.31
C SER A 628 -4.49 -31.59 -29.98
N ASN A 629 -4.55 -30.65 -29.04
CA ASN A 629 -3.37 -29.94 -28.55
C ASN A 629 -2.45 -30.84 -27.71
N VAL A 630 -3.02 -31.88 -27.09
CA VAL A 630 -2.29 -32.87 -26.28
C VAL A 630 -1.86 -34.08 -27.12
N TYR A 631 -2.77 -34.63 -27.93
CA TYR A 631 -2.53 -35.77 -28.80
C TYR A 631 -2.74 -35.37 -30.25
N THR A 632 -1.64 -35.12 -30.97
CA THR A 632 -1.67 -34.62 -32.35
C THR A 632 -2.24 -35.61 -33.37
N ASP A 633 -2.33 -36.89 -33.00
CA ASP A 633 -2.93 -37.95 -33.82
C ASP A 633 -4.44 -38.11 -33.58
N ILE A 634 -5.02 -37.38 -32.63
CA ILE A 634 -6.48 -37.30 -32.42
C ILE A 634 -6.96 -35.96 -32.99
N ILE A 635 -7.64 -36.00 -34.13
CA ILE A 635 -8.00 -34.80 -34.90
C ILE A 635 -9.37 -34.27 -34.51
N TYR A 636 -9.43 -32.98 -34.16
CA TYR A 636 -10.69 -32.27 -33.91
C TYR A 636 -11.33 -31.82 -35.22
N HIS A 637 -12.50 -32.38 -35.54
CA HIS A 637 -13.25 -32.11 -36.79
C HIS A 637 -14.35 -31.04 -36.65
N GLY A 638 -14.24 -30.16 -35.65
CA GLY A 638 -15.20 -29.08 -35.40
C GLY A 638 -16.41 -29.49 -34.54
N LYS A 639 -17.07 -28.47 -33.96
CA LYS A 639 -18.33 -28.60 -33.22
C LYS A 639 -19.47 -28.54 -34.22
N VAL A 640 -20.46 -29.41 -34.06
CA VAL A 640 -21.62 -29.48 -34.94
C VAL A 640 -22.85 -29.15 -34.11
N GLU A 641 -23.65 -28.20 -34.58
CA GLU A 641 -24.93 -27.84 -33.96
C GLU A 641 -26.04 -28.84 -34.35
N MET A 642 -27.12 -28.87 -33.57
CA MET A 642 -28.26 -29.75 -33.81
C MET A 642 -28.84 -29.58 -35.22
N SER A 643 -28.96 -30.68 -35.96
CA SER A 643 -29.60 -30.70 -37.29
C SER A 643 -30.17 -32.10 -37.58
N PRO A 644 -31.13 -32.23 -38.52
CA PRO A 644 -31.65 -33.54 -38.92
C PRO A 644 -30.56 -34.52 -39.43
N ALA A 645 -29.44 -34.00 -39.93
CA ALA A 645 -28.31 -34.81 -40.40
C ALA A 645 -27.33 -35.22 -39.29
N LEU A 646 -27.45 -34.65 -38.07
CA LEU A 646 -26.52 -34.91 -36.96
C LEU A 646 -26.59 -36.36 -36.49
N LEU A 647 -27.80 -36.94 -36.38
CA LEU A 647 -27.99 -38.32 -35.94
C LEU A 647 -27.31 -39.32 -36.89
N ASN A 648 -27.46 -39.12 -38.21
CA ASN A 648 -26.77 -39.95 -39.22
C ASN A 648 -25.24 -39.86 -39.10
N ARG A 649 -24.71 -38.70 -38.69
CA ARG A 649 -23.27 -38.50 -38.50
C ARG A 649 -22.77 -39.16 -37.21
N ILE A 650 -23.57 -39.14 -36.14
CA ILE A 650 -23.30 -39.90 -34.92
C ILE A 650 -23.29 -41.39 -35.23
N ASP A 651 -24.33 -41.90 -35.90
CA ASP A 651 -24.44 -43.32 -36.29
C ASP A 651 -23.26 -43.75 -37.17
N SER A 652 -22.86 -42.92 -38.13
CA SER A 652 -21.69 -43.18 -38.98
C SER A 652 -20.37 -43.21 -38.20
N SER A 653 -20.21 -42.37 -37.18
CA SER A 653 -19.03 -42.35 -36.31
C SER A 653 -18.97 -43.62 -35.43
N LEU A 654 -20.10 -43.98 -34.83
CA LEU A 654 -20.21 -45.17 -33.97
C LEU A 654 -20.00 -46.46 -34.75
N ALA A 655 -20.50 -46.55 -35.99
CA ALA A 655 -20.25 -47.69 -36.89
C ALA A 655 -18.75 -47.88 -37.23
N GLN A 656 -17.95 -46.82 -37.11
CA GLN A 656 -16.48 -46.87 -37.28
C GLN A 656 -15.75 -47.14 -35.96
N GLY A 657 -16.47 -47.35 -34.85
CA GLY A 657 -15.90 -47.55 -33.52
C GLY A 657 -15.46 -46.25 -32.84
N ASN A 658 -15.85 -45.08 -33.37
CA ASN A 658 -15.43 -43.78 -32.86
C ASN A 658 -16.52 -43.18 -31.96
N PRO A 659 -16.29 -43.09 -30.63
CA PRO A 659 -17.26 -42.53 -29.70
C PRO A 659 -17.41 -41.01 -29.91
N VAL A 660 -18.59 -40.48 -29.56
CA VAL A 660 -18.96 -39.09 -29.86
C VAL A 660 -19.32 -38.36 -28.57
N SER A 661 -18.59 -37.28 -28.26
CA SER A 661 -18.94 -36.37 -27.16
C SER A 661 -20.12 -35.50 -27.59
N VAL A 662 -21.22 -35.56 -26.85
CA VAL A 662 -22.44 -34.79 -27.13
C VAL A 662 -22.82 -33.94 -25.91
N LEU A 663 -23.36 -32.77 -26.19
CA LEU A 663 -24.02 -31.95 -25.18
C LEU A 663 -25.49 -32.37 -25.10
N VAL A 664 -25.98 -32.63 -23.90
CA VAL A 664 -27.37 -32.99 -23.63
C VAL A 664 -28.00 -31.99 -22.66
N ASP A 665 -29.24 -31.59 -22.94
CA ASP A 665 -30.11 -30.86 -22.00
C ASP A 665 -30.67 -31.87 -21.00
N PHE A 666 -30.58 -31.60 -19.69
CA PHE A 666 -31.00 -32.56 -18.68
C PHE A 666 -32.53 -32.51 -18.38
N THR A 667 -33.16 -33.68 -18.19
CA THR A 667 -34.60 -33.90 -17.93
C THR A 667 -34.93 -34.12 -16.42
N ARG A 668 -36.17 -34.45 -16.06
CA ARG A 668 -36.79 -34.23 -14.73
C ARG A 668 -36.19 -34.93 -13.49
N ASP A 669 -35.24 -35.87 -13.64
CA ASP A 669 -34.81 -36.77 -12.53
C ASP A 669 -33.39 -36.53 -11.98
N THR A 670 -32.74 -35.39 -12.25
CA THR A 670 -31.41 -35.10 -11.66
C THR A 670 -31.36 -33.73 -10.97
N PRO A 671 -30.77 -33.63 -9.76
CA PRO A 671 -30.79 -32.39 -9.00
C PRO A 671 -29.94 -31.30 -9.66
N TYR A 672 -30.62 -30.17 -9.83
CA TYR A 672 -30.23 -28.83 -10.28
C TYR A 672 -28.81 -28.35 -9.91
N THR A 673 -28.07 -27.82 -10.90
CA THR A 673 -27.01 -26.81 -10.71
C THR A 673 -27.15 -25.77 -11.83
N ASP A 674 -26.85 -24.50 -11.56
CA ASP A 674 -27.24 -23.28 -12.32
C ASP A 674 -26.85 -23.17 -13.82
N ASN A 675 -26.39 -24.24 -14.47
CA ASN A 675 -26.13 -24.31 -15.92
C ASN A 675 -26.74 -25.59 -16.53
N ASP A 676 -27.71 -25.42 -17.43
CA ASP A 676 -28.51 -26.48 -18.09
C ASP A 676 -27.72 -27.37 -19.10
N GLN A 677 -26.38 -27.44 -19.02
CA GLN A 677 -25.53 -28.05 -20.05
C GLN A 677 -24.64 -29.16 -19.48
N HIS A 678 -24.84 -30.42 -19.92
CA HIS A 678 -24.00 -31.56 -19.53
C HIS A 678 -23.43 -32.30 -20.75
N TRP A 679 -22.16 -32.69 -20.68
CA TRP A 679 -21.49 -33.45 -21.74
C TRP A 679 -21.42 -34.93 -21.40
N VAL A 680 -21.83 -35.77 -22.34
CA VAL A 680 -21.75 -37.23 -22.23
C VAL A 680 -21.03 -37.82 -23.44
N LEU A 681 -20.46 -39.01 -23.27
CA LEU A 681 -19.84 -39.75 -24.36
C LEU A 681 -20.78 -40.85 -24.84
N ILE A 682 -21.24 -40.76 -26.09
CA ILE A 682 -21.97 -41.85 -26.73
C ILE A 682 -20.95 -42.86 -27.23
N VAL A 683 -21.05 -44.10 -26.74
CA VAL A 683 -20.15 -45.21 -27.09
C VAL A 683 -20.82 -46.29 -27.93
N GLY A 684 -22.14 -46.19 -28.14
CA GLY A 684 -22.93 -47.13 -28.91
C GLY A 684 -24.40 -46.73 -28.94
N LYS A 685 -25.17 -47.40 -29.80
CA LYS A 685 -26.62 -47.25 -29.96
C LYS A 685 -27.25 -48.64 -30.00
N ASP A 686 -28.29 -48.84 -29.20
CA ASP A 686 -29.10 -50.07 -29.19
C ASP A 686 -30.56 -49.66 -29.43
N GLY A 687 -31.12 -50.03 -30.58
CA GLY A 687 -32.43 -49.58 -31.06
C GLY A 687 -32.38 -48.71 -32.34
N GLU A 688 -33.58 -48.28 -32.80
CA GLU A 688 -33.74 -47.38 -33.97
C GLU A 688 -33.23 -45.96 -33.73
#